data_AF-A0A7W0F1Q5-F1
#
_entry.id   AF-A0A7W0F1Q5-F1
#
_cell.length_a   1.000
_cell.length_b   1.000
_cell.length_c   1.000
_cell.angle_alpha   90.00
_cell.angle_beta   90.00
_cell.angle_gamma   90.00
#
_symmetry.space_group_name_H-M   'P 1'
#
loop_
_entity.id
_entity.type
_entity.pdbx_description
1 polymer ?
#
loop_
_entity_poly.entity_id
_entity_poly.type
_entity_poly.pdbx_seq_one_letter_code
_entity_poly.pdbx_strand_id
1 'polypeptide(L)'
;MAKTPKRQKAIQRMNLSDHTLDINIRRCNYDKFNFSDIEEYVHALTGTREYQYDAIKRVMIYLWGGAYKSVIGLAEENYRQKPQIPHRFGNKDLFLRHLPLPDRLSGVVHMATGTGKSYVMFAVAYLSIVMGLVRRVLVLGPPSTIIEQGLRDKFKNLMTNKALNSKLPQKYRGKVIHLLNDNNPIEDDAIVIENINAVYTFGSINDTLFNNTEEVLVLGDEIHHAYSHLKFAENRLVLDADEGSEGKGDARNERLWMRFLRTNRKITRHIGFTGTPYNQDEYFADIIFNYSIKDATEHKYIKQINNHVRTETEEGDAVLTMDQRFEMILKNHLENSEKYAYRDNKTGKRRVKPVTIFICPTQSNAQQRSEEFVRFLTAYEKTHNGAKGSDSEISDHIRKKMICVVSRVSESEYKAELDHIEETAQKKTGGPVEFVFAVNKLSEGWDVDNVFQIVPMEERVFNSKLLISQVLGRGMRLPRLVPYGQMMMDYPMLTVTNHDKFADHIKELLDSVTQSDMYLSSIPVPVTDSGRGIHHFPLFNLNYVPNVRFVDADAAEGTRTMTSLILTPFDENLGVTVIRTKDEKHYELSRDLFTVDEVVYDIHSRFKLRTFENLEFDFGDRSFVDRYPEEDDIRDIVTLAMKASGISGGYLSDLNRKQIDIYFNQYLPRTKKKRVFENIEGDLQPVGTWDMDKTSIRLSELDRDAAAFLSEDLDSELNEQNKLILGYLKEMRGGRERGKQMALFQPEDYVRTRPDFIRTYVPGDTRPPYVVNTSKFKSPQQVVFVSHSPEREFVFSLIEHSAYIDAWIKSPDKNFYSIDYEYWKAGKDRVRRSFNPDFFIKIDLDEYISRLEGQNAVQNMEALKTLQNRGIEALIRVVEIKSDEDQDEATPAKAEWAKTHFQKVNAKLQNLNIADIDKEYRNGARQYYTFDLLRPGDYVEWFLNLKKGSIGK
;
A
#
# COMPACT_ATOMS: atom_id res chain seq x y z
N MET A 1 19.88 32.78 -30.31
CA MET A 1 18.98 33.19 -29.21
C MET A 1 17.76 32.28 -29.20
N ALA A 2 17.82 31.18 -28.45
CA ALA A 2 16.73 30.22 -28.32
C ALA A 2 15.87 30.59 -27.09
N LYS A 3 14.58 30.82 -27.30
CA LYS A 3 13.60 31.11 -26.24
C LYS A 3 13.11 29.80 -25.62
N THR A 4 13.26 29.71 -24.30
CA THR A 4 12.82 28.63 -23.41
C THR A 4 11.30 28.38 -23.51
N PRO A 5 10.82 27.12 -23.56
CA PRO A 5 9.40 26.84 -23.57
C PRO A 5 8.79 27.06 -22.17
N LYS A 6 7.67 27.78 -22.14
CA LYS A 6 6.89 28.10 -20.93
C LYS A 6 6.27 26.83 -20.33
N ARG A 7 6.53 26.60 -19.03
CA ARG A 7 5.91 25.60 -18.16
C ARG A 7 4.39 25.52 -18.36
N GLN A 8 3.89 24.31 -18.66
CA GLN A 8 2.47 23.96 -18.60
C GLN A 8 1.94 24.18 -17.17
N LYS A 9 0.77 24.81 -17.05
CA LYS A 9 0.06 25.02 -15.79
C LYS A 9 -0.48 23.67 -15.27
N ALA A 10 -0.05 23.30 -14.07
CA ALA A 10 -0.49 22.12 -13.32
C ALA A 10 -2.02 22.02 -13.22
N ILE A 11 -2.54 20.82 -13.43
CA ILE A 11 -3.92 20.42 -13.15
C ILE A 11 -4.09 20.46 -11.63
N GLN A 12 -5.08 21.20 -11.13
CA GLN A 12 -5.32 21.37 -9.69
C GLN A 12 -5.86 20.05 -9.12
N ARG A 13 -5.01 19.37 -8.35
CA ARG A 13 -5.31 18.13 -7.61
C ARG A 13 -6.35 18.44 -6.52
N MET A 14 -7.23 17.48 -6.19
CA MET A 14 -8.10 17.60 -5.02
C MET A 14 -7.19 17.80 -3.82
N ASN A 15 -7.51 18.69 -2.90
CA ASN A 15 -6.64 18.99 -1.77
C ASN A 15 -7.38 18.60 -0.49
N LEU A 16 -6.72 18.01 0.50
CA LEU A 16 -7.33 17.78 1.82
C LEU A 16 -7.92 19.09 2.40
N SER A 17 -7.39 20.25 1.97
CA SER A 17 -7.96 21.57 2.24
C SER A 17 -9.39 21.79 1.73
N ASP A 18 -9.84 21.05 0.72
CA ASP A 18 -11.19 21.21 0.17
C ASP A 18 -12.26 20.60 1.09
N HIS A 19 -11.85 19.72 2.01
CA HIS A 19 -12.70 19.13 3.04
C HIS A 19 -12.52 19.77 4.43
N THR A 20 -11.75 20.86 4.54
CA THR A 20 -11.63 21.61 5.81
C THR A 20 -12.75 22.62 6.00
N LEU A 21 -13.03 22.93 7.25
CA LEU A 21 -13.88 24.02 7.68
C LEU A 21 -13.07 25.33 7.70
N ASP A 22 -13.18 26.12 6.63
CA ASP A 22 -12.44 27.37 6.53
C ASP A 22 -13.05 28.45 7.43
N ILE A 23 -12.19 29.00 8.29
CA ILE A 23 -12.55 30.08 9.21
C ILE A 23 -12.61 31.40 8.44
N ASN A 24 -13.76 32.06 8.48
CA ASN A 24 -13.93 33.38 7.86
C ASN A 24 -13.30 34.49 8.72
N ILE A 25 -12.02 34.76 8.49
CA ILE A 25 -11.26 35.76 9.25
C ILE A 25 -11.84 37.19 9.14
N ARG A 26 -12.60 37.51 8.08
CA ARG A 26 -13.19 38.83 7.88
C ARG A 26 -14.38 39.11 8.80
N ARG A 27 -14.97 38.08 9.38
CA ARG A 27 -16.06 38.22 10.38
C ARG A 27 -15.55 38.43 11.80
N CYS A 28 -14.23 38.53 11.99
CA CYS A 28 -13.63 38.82 13.29
C CYS A 28 -14.11 40.18 13.81
N ASN A 29 -14.62 40.20 15.03
CA ASN A 29 -14.91 41.44 15.73
C ASN A 29 -13.61 41.93 16.40
N TYR A 30 -13.02 43.01 15.84
CA TYR A 30 -11.78 43.59 16.31
C TYR A 30 -11.87 44.24 17.70
N ASP A 31 -13.08 44.61 18.17
CA ASP A 31 -13.29 45.10 19.53
C ASP A 31 -13.18 43.96 20.56
N LYS A 32 -13.47 42.72 20.15
CA LYS A 32 -13.33 41.53 21.00
C LYS A 32 -11.91 40.96 20.97
N PHE A 33 -11.34 40.86 19.78
CA PHE A 33 -10.01 40.28 19.59
C PHE A 33 -9.33 40.90 18.38
N ASN A 34 -8.14 41.47 18.60
CA ASN A 34 -7.29 41.99 17.55
C ASN A 34 -5.98 41.20 17.48
N PHE A 35 -5.81 40.40 16.43
CA PHE A 35 -4.59 39.60 16.24
C PHE A 35 -3.33 40.47 16.04
N SER A 36 -3.47 41.68 15.49
CA SER A 36 -2.32 42.57 15.25
C SER A 36 -1.63 43.00 16.55
N ASP A 37 -2.30 42.91 17.70
CA ASP A 37 -1.69 43.16 19.01
C ASP A 37 -0.57 42.16 19.31
N ILE A 38 -0.70 40.91 18.88
CA ILE A 38 0.24 39.81 19.22
C ILE A 38 1.04 39.34 18.01
N GLU A 39 0.85 39.96 16.85
CA GLU A 39 1.41 39.54 15.57
C GLU A 39 2.95 39.52 15.57
N GLU A 40 3.61 40.50 16.18
CA GLU A 40 5.08 40.52 16.31
C GLU A 40 5.60 39.34 17.14
N TYR A 41 4.91 39.00 18.23
CA TYR A 41 5.26 37.83 19.06
C TYR A 41 5.07 36.53 18.28
N VAL A 42 3.95 36.40 17.56
CA VAL A 42 3.68 35.19 16.76
C VAL A 42 4.72 35.04 15.64
N HIS A 43 5.07 36.10 14.93
CA HIS A 43 6.16 36.07 13.95
C HIS A 43 7.50 35.65 14.55
N ALA A 44 7.83 36.15 15.75
CA ALA A 44 9.05 35.76 16.45
C ALA A 44 9.04 34.29 16.87
N LEU A 45 7.87 33.75 17.25
CA LEU A 45 7.70 32.35 17.63
C LEU A 45 7.80 31.40 16.43
N THR A 46 7.19 31.76 15.31
CA THR A 46 7.11 30.89 14.12
C THR A 46 8.32 31.03 13.20
N GLY A 47 9.03 32.16 13.27
CA GLY A 47 10.15 32.48 12.40
C GLY A 47 9.72 32.43 10.93
N THR A 48 10.43 31.63 10.12
CA THR A 48 10.16 31.45 8.69
C THR A 48 9.02 30.46 8.37
N ARG A 49 8.33 29.92 9.38
CA ARG A 49 7.28 28.91 9.20
C ARG A 49 5.90 29.58 9.10
N GLU A 50 5.60 30.14 7.92
CA GLU A 50 4.34 30.87 7.67
C GLU A 50 3.09 30.03 7.99
N TYR A 51 3.10 28.73 7.70
CA TYR A 51 1.98 27.84 8.01
C TYR A 51 1.67 27.75 9.51
N GLN A 52 2.67 27.88 10.40
CA GLN A 52 2.43 27.94 11.84
C GLN A 52 1.79 29.27 12.23
N TYR A 53 2.25 30.37 11.63
CA TYR A 53 1.68 31.70 11.85
C TYR A 53 0.19 31.72 11.43
N ASP A 54 -0.11 31.17 10.25
CA ASP A 54 -1.48 31.09 9.73
C ASP A 54 -2.37 30.19 10.60
N ALA A 55 -1.84 29.06 11.09
CA ALA A 55 -2.56 28.20 12.02
C ALA A 55 -2.93 28.95 13.31
N ILE A 56 -1.95 29.61 13.95
CA ILE A 56 -2.16 30.38 15.18
C ILE A 56 -3.20 31.49 14.93
N LYS A 57 -3.04 32.26 13.85
CA LYS A 57 -3.95 33.35 13.48
C LYS A 57 -5.38 32.88 13.31
N ARG A 58 -5.60 31.83 12.51
CA ARG A 58 -6.95 31.30 12.24
C ARG A 58 -7.59 30.74 13.51
N VAL A 59 -6.86 29.95 14.29
CA VAL A 59 -7.38 29.34 15.53
C VAL A 59 -7.73 30.42 16.57
N MET A 60 -6.86 31.41 16.77
CA MET A 60 -7.13 32.51 17.71
C MET A 60 -8.35 33.34 17.27
N ILE A 61 -8.48 33.65 15.97
CA ILE A 61 -9.66 34.35 15.44
C ILE A 61 -10.93 33.51 15.60
N TYR A 62 -10.86 32.19 15.37
CA TYR A 62 -12.00 31.30 15.55
C TYR A 62 -12.49 31.24 17.00
N LEU A 63 -11.56 31.14 17.96
CA LEU A 63 -11.87 31.06 19.38
C LEU A 63 -12.36 32.40 19.97
N TRP A 64 -11.77 33.52 19.54
CA TRP A 64 -11.88 34.81 20.24
C TRP A 64 -12.50 35.93 19.40
N GLY A 65 -12.53 35.80 18.07
CA GLY A 65 -13.08 36.82 17.17
C GLY A 65 -14.61 36.94 17.21
N GLY A 66 -15.32 36.00 17.85
CA GLY A 66 -16.75 36.09 18.12
C GLY A 66 -17.68 35.90 16.92
N ALA A 67 -17.16 35.44 15.77
CA ALA A 67 -17.93 35.20 14.55
C ALA A 67 -18.87 33.99 14.66
N TYR A 68 -18.49 32.99 15.47
CA TYR A 68 -19.19 31.72 15.63
C TYR A 68 -19.50 31.47 17.10
N LYS A 69 -20.63 30.79 17.37
CA LYS A 69 -21.01 30.31 18.72
C LYS A 69 -20.59 28.86 18.95
N SER A 70 -20.58 28.05 17.89
CA SER A 70 -20.16 26.65 17.91
C SER A 70 -19.64 26.22 16.54
N VAL A 71 -19.03 25.04 16.46
CA VAL A 71 -18.57 24.44 15.20
C VAL A 71 -19.69 24.24 14.19
N ILE A 72 -20.95 24.04 14.64
CA ILE A 72 -22.12 23.97 13.73
C ILE A 72 -22.17 25.22 12.86
N GLY A 73 -22.05 26.42 13.45
CA GLY A 73 -22.13 27.66 12.68
C GLY A 73 -21.05 27.77 11.60
N LEU A 74 -19.85 27.28 11.89
CA LEU A 74 -18.75 27.20 10.92
C LEU A 74 -19.02 26.14 9.83
N ALA A 75 -19.52 24.98 10.23
CA ALA A 75 -19.87 23.87 9.36
C ALA A 75 -21.01 24.24 8.39
N GLU A 76 -22.05 24.93 8.84
CA GLU A 76 -23.16 25.39 8.00
C GLU A 76 -22.72 26.47 7.00
N GLU A 77 -21.77 27.33 7.37
CA GLU A 77 -21.17 28.30 6.45
C GLU A 77 -20.39 27.56 5.34
N ASN A 78 -19.53 26.61 5.73
CA ASN A 78 -18.71 25.85 4.79
C ASN A 78 -19.52 24.89 3.91
N TYR A 79 -20.56 24.25 4.44
CA TYR A 79 -21.46 23.39 3.64
C TYR A 79 -22.12 24.17 2.49
N ARG A 80 -22.40 25.47 2.66
CA ARG A 80 -22.95 26.33 1.61
C ARG A 80 -21.91 26.83 0.60
N GLN A 81 -20.66 26.98 1.03
CA GLN A 81 -19.60 27.61 0.24
C GLN A 81 -18.71 26.61 -0.49
N LYS A 82 -18.55 25.40 0.04
CA LYS A 82 -17.66 24.35 -0.48
C LYS A 82 -18.47 23.17 -1.02
N PRO A 83 -18.62 23.01 -2.35
CA PRO A 83 -19.34 21.88 -2.97
C PRO A 83 -18.84 20.50 -2.54
N GLN A 84 -17.56 20.40 -2.16
CA GLN A 84 -16.92 19.15 -1.74
C GLN A 84 -17.48 18.59 -0.42
N ILE A 85 -18.06 19.43 0.44
CA ILE A 85 -18.66 18.99 1.71
C ILE A 85 -20.06 18.36 1.48
N PRO A 86 -21.01 19.01 0.77
CA PRO A 86 -22.25 18.37 0.33
C PRO A 86 -22.02 17.12 -0.51
N HIS A 87 -20.97 17.09 -1.34
CA HIS A 87 -20.58 15.85 -2.01
C HIS A 87 -20.28 14.81 -0.93
N ARG A 88 -19.23 15.01 -0.12
CA ARG A 88 -18.75 14.01 0.84
C ARG A 88 -19.83 13.45 1.78
N PHE A 89 -20.75 14.30 2.25
CA PHE A 89 -21.72 13.92 3.29
C PHE A 89 -23.17 13.88 2.82
N GLY A 90 -23.44 14.18 1.55
CA GLY A 90 -24.80 14.30 1.02
C GLY A 90 -25.58 15.43 1.72
N ASN A 91 -26.44 15.06 2.69
CA ASN A 91 -27.32 15.99 3.39
C ASN A 91 -26.59 16.74 4.53
N LYS A 92 -26.91 18.04 4.68
CA LYS A 92 -26.49 18.89 5.79
C LYS A 92 -26.72 18.28 7.18
N ASP A 93 -27.88 17.68 7.45
CA ASP A 93 -28.18 17.08 8.75
C ASP A 93 -27.29 15.86 9.03
N LEU A 94 -26.97 15.10 7.99
CA LEU A 94 -26.03 13.98 8.08
C LEU A 94 -24.62 14.51 8.36
N PHE A 95 -24.17 15.55 7.64
CA PHE A 95 -22.89 16.20 7.89
C PHE A 95 -22.76 16.71 9.33
N LEU A 96 -23.76 17.43 9.84
CA LEU A 96 -23.71 17.96 11.20
C LEU A 96 -23.68 16.86 12.27
N ARG A 97 -24.22 15.66 11.99
CA ARG A 97 -24.10 14.49 12.88
C ARG A 97 -22.67 13.95 12.94
N HIS A 98 -21.86 14.13 11.90
CA HIS A 98 -20.46 13.67 11.89
C HIS A 98 -19.54 14.56 12.74
N LEU A 99 -19.99 15.73 13.21
CA LEU A 99 -19.21 16.60 14.07
C LEU A 99 -19.08 16.00 15.50
N PRO A 100 -17.87 15.80 16.04
CA PRO A 100 -17.67 15.13 17.33
C PRO A 100 -18.23 15.88 18.55
N LEU A 101 -18.11 17.22 18.53
CA LEU A 101 -18.48 18.13 19.62
C LEU A 101 -19.26 19.34 19.06
N PRO A 102 -20.51 19.14 18.59
CA PRO A 102 -21.24 20.13 17.80
C PRO A 102 -21.77 21.34 18.61
N ASP A 103 -21.88 21.20 19.93
CA ASP A 103 -22.49 22.16 20.85
C ASP A 103 -21.57 23.31 21.30
N ARG A 104 -20.30 23.29 20.89
CA ARG A 104 -19.25 24.19 21.39
C ARG A 104 -18.32 24.67 20.29
N LEU A 105 -17.43 25.62 20.58
CA LEU A 105 -16.36 26.00 19.66
C LEU A 105 -15.29 24.90 19.66
N SER A 106 -15.51 23.89 18.82
CA SER A 106 -14.62 22.76 18.61
C SER A 106 -13.99 22.77 17.22
N GLY A 107 -12.91 22.04 17.03
CA GLY A 107 -12.30 21.78 15.74
C GLY A 107 -10.92 21.16 15.88
N VAL A 108 -10.40 20.64 14.76
CA VAL A 108 -9.09 19.98 14.73
C VAL A 108 -8.11 20.70 13.80
N VAL A 109 -6.89 20.90 14.30
CA VAL A 109 -5.74 21.39 13.57
C VAL A 109 -4.91 20.19 13.14
N HIS A 110 -4.96 19.86 11.86
CA HIS A 110 -4.13 18.84 11.25
C HIS A 110 -2.79 19.43 10.79
N MET A 111 -1.70 18.91 11.33
CA MET A 111 -0.35 19.28 10.94
C MET A 111 0.52 18.02 10.88
N ALA A 112 1.11 17.75 9.72
CA ALA A 112 1.98 16.60 9.51
C ALA A 112 3.06 16.49 10.62
N THR A 113 3.36 15.27 11.05
CA THR A 113 4.33 15.02 12.12
C THR A 113 5.71 15.59 11.74
N GLY A 114 6.39 16.22 12.71
CA GLY A 114 7.68 16.90 12.48
C GLY A 114 7.56 18.39 12.07
N THR A 115 6.37 18.89 11.74
CA THR A 115 6.18 20.30 11.33
C THR A 115 6.04 21.29 12.49
N GLY A 116 6.12 20.81 13.74
CA GLY A 116 6.14 21.65 14.94
C GLY A 116 4.77 22.00 15.53
N LYS A 117 3.80 21.08 15.46
CA LYS A 117 2.46 21.16 16.06
C LYS A 117 2.43 21.75 17.48
N SER A 118 3.35 21.34 18.36
CA SER A 118 3.41 21.85 19.74
C SER A 118 3.75 23.34 19.88
N TYR A 119 4.35 24.00 18.86
CA TYR A 119 4.54 25.46 18.87
C TYR A 119 3.22 26.21 18.67
N VAL A 120 2.36 25.71 17.79
CA VAL A 120 1.02 26.27 17.56
C VAL A 120 0.16 26.08 18.81
N MET A 121 0.18 24.87 19.38
CA MET A 121 -0.54 24.57 20.63
C MET A 121 -0.07 25.45 21.80
N PHE A 122 1.24 25.64 21.94
CA PHE A 122 1.81 26.57 22.92
C PHE A 122 1.29 28.00 22.72
N ALA A 123 1.36 28.53 21.50
CA ALA A 123 0.92 29.89 21.21
C ALA A 123 -0.55 30.09 21.57
N VAL A 124 -1.42 29.16 21.18
CA VAL A 124 -2.85 29.21 21.46
C VAL A 124 -3.11 29.16 22.97
N ALA A 125 -2.44 28.28 23.71
CA ALA A 125 -2.57 28.19 25.17
C ALA A 125 -2.08 29.46 25.88
N TYR A 126 -0.83 29.83 25.63
CA TYR A 126 -0.14 30.91 26.32
C TYR A 126 -0.77 32.28 26.03
N LEU A 127 -1.04 32.59 24.76
CA LEU A 127 -1.62 33.89 24.38
C LEU A 127 -3.06 34.03 24.89
N SER A 128 -3.84 32.94 24.96
CA SER A 128 -5.19 32.99 25.51
C SER A 128 -5.20 33.37 27.00
N ILE A 129 -4.24 32.90 27.80
CA ILE A 129 -4.13 33.29 29.22
C ILE A 129 -3.50 34.68 29.37
N VAL A 130 -2.41 34.95 28.66
CA VAL A 130 -1.67 36.21 28.78
C VAL A 130 -2.54 37.42 28.41
N MET A 131 -3.39 37.27 27.41
CA MET A 131 -4.36 38.30 27.01
C MET A 131 -5.59 38.38 27.91
N GLY A 132 -5.75 37.46 28.87
CA GLY A 132 -6.91 37.39 29.77
C GLY A 132 -8.19 36.92 29.09
N LEU A 133 -8.08 36.15 27.99
CA LEU A 133 -9.23 35.59 27.26
C LEU A 133 -9.79 34.34 27.95
N VAL A 134 -8.94 33.65 28.73
CA VAL A 134 -9.29 32.56 29.64
C VAL A 134 -8.49 32.68 30.93
N ARG A 135 -9.03 32.11 32.01
CA ARG A 135 -8.29 31.98 33.28
C ARG A 135 -7.44 30.73 33.32
N ARG A 136 -7.84 29.65 32.62
CA ARG A 136 -7.18 28.34 32.69
C ARG A 136 -7.16 27.64 31.33
N VAL A 137 -6.07 26.94 31.06
CA VAL A 137 -5.93 26.06 29.88
C VAL A 137 -5.59 24.66 30.35
N LEU A 138 -6.33 23.67 29.86
CA LEU A 138 -5.98 22.26 30.02
C LEU A 138 -5.50 21.69 28.68
N VAL A 139 -4.31 21.12 28.65
CA VAL A 139 -3.76 20.39 27.51
C VAL A 139 -3.79 18.90 27.86
N LEU A 140 -4.62 18.14 27.15
CA LEU A 140 -4.78 16.70 27.32
C LEU A 140 -4.01 15.93 26.25
N GLY A 141 -3.24 14.93 26.69
CA GLY A 141 -2.55 13.99 25.81
C GLY A 141 -3.05 12.55 25.95
N PRO A 142 -2.59 11.65 25.07
CA PRO A 142 -2.81 10.20 25.21
C PRO A 142 -2.21 9.67 26.53
N PRO A 143 -2.54 8.43 26.94
CA PRO A 143 -2.03 7.81 28.16
C PRO A 143 -0.52 7.47 28.04
N SER A 144 0.32 8.50 27.92
CA SER A 144 1.78 8.42 27.77
C SER A 144 2.44 9.51 28.60
N THR A 145 3.16 9.09 29.64
CA THR A 145 3.93 9.96 30.54
C THR A 145 5.09 10.64 29.80
N ILE A 146 5.62 10.02 28.75
CA ILE A 146 6.73 10.54 27.94
C ILE A 146 6.30 11.73 27.10
N ILE A 147 5.16 11.64 26.40
CA ILE A 147 4.62 12.74 25.59
C ILE A 147 4.32 13.94 26.47
N GLU A 148 3.67 13.69 27.61
CA GLU A 148 3.33 14.69 28.59
C GLU A 148 4.56 15.44 29.12
N GLN A 149 5.61 14.71 29.53
CA GLN A 149 6.85 15.30 30.03
C GLN A 149 7.56 16.14 28.95
N GLY A 150 7.71 15.60 27.73
CA GLY A 150 8.35 16.31 26.62
C GLY A 150 7.61 17.60 26.24
N LEU A 151 6.29 17.60 26.33
CA LEU A 151 5.47 18.78 26.07
C LEU A 151 5.62 19.84 27.16
N ARG A 152 5.63 19.43 28.44
CA ARG A 152 5.86 20.34 29.58
C ARG A 152 7.22 21.04 29.48
N ASP A 153 8.28 20.29 29.19
CA ASP A 153 9.63 20.86 29.06
C ASP A 153 9.70 21.89 27.92
N LYS A 154 9.06 21.59 26.79
CA LYS A 154 8.98 22.52 25.66
C LYS A 154 8.21 23.80 26.00
N PHE A 155 7.06 23.69 26.69
CA PHE A 155 6.30 24.85 27.13
C PHE A 155 7.10 25.70 28.11
N LYS A 156 7.76 25.06 29.09
CA LYS A 156 8.64 25.74 30.05
C LYS A 156 9.77 26.53 29.37
N ASN A 157 10.42 25.92 28.39
CA ASN A 157 11.49 26.57 27.62
C ASN A 157 10.98 27.76 26.79
N LEU A 158 9.79 27.65 26.21
CA LEU A 158 9.20 28.75 25.43
C LEU A 158 8.72 29.90 26.31
N MET A 159 8.09 29.61 27.46
CA MET A 159 7.64 30.64 28.42
C MET A 159 8.79 31.42 29.04
N THR A 160 9.96 30.80 29.21
CA THR A 160 11.14 31.43 29.83
C THR A 160 12.05 32.13 28.82
N ASN A 161 11.75 32.07 27.52
CA ASN A 161 12.57 32.67 26.48
C ASN A 161 12.44 34.20 26.46
N LYS A 162 13.48 34.88 26.97
CA LYS A 162 13.53 36.36 27.04
C LYS A 162 13.41 37.05 25.68
N ALA A 163 13.97 36.47 24.61
CA ALA A 163 13.90 37.05 23.28
C ALA A 163 12.45 37.05 22.76
N LEU A 164 11.72 35.95 22.95
CA LEU A 164 10.29 35.88 22.61
C LEU A 164 9.47 36.83 23.47
N ASN A 165 9.65 36.80 24.80
CA ASN A 165 8.84 37.62 25.71
C ASN A 165 9.06 39.13 25.50
N SER A 166 10.22 39.55 24.98
CA SER A 166 10.48 40.94 24.60
C SER A 166 9.59 41.44 23.45
N LYS A 167 9.02 40.53 22.65
CA LYS A 167 8.14 40.81 21.52
C LYS A 167 6.66 40.84 21.89
N LEU A 168 6.29 40.50 23.13
CA LEU A 168 4.93 40.73 23.61
C LEU A 168 4.66 42.23 23.76
N PRO A 169 3.42 42.70 23.60
CA PRO A 169 3.02 44.06 23.96
C PRO A 169 3.32 44.40 25.41
N GLN A 170 3.68 45.64 25.69
CA GLN A 170 4.05 46.09 27.04
C GLN A 170 2.95 45.82 28.09
N LYS A 171 1.68 45.93 27.70
CA LYS A 171 0.50 45.62 28.55
C LYS A 171 0.43 44.15 29.01
N TYR A 172 1.10 43.24 28.32
CA TYR A 172 1.06 41.80 28.58
C TYR A 172 2.37 41.26 29.17
N ARG A 173 3.42 42.10 29.27
CA ARG A 173 4.71 41.70 29.84
C ARG A 173 4.64 41.59 31.36
N GLY A 174 5.30 40.58 31.92
CA GLY A 174 5.43 40.41 33.37
C GLY A 174 4.26 39.69 34.06
N LYS A 175 3.23 39.28 33.32
CA LYS A 175 2.18 38.40 33.83
C LYS A 175 2.78 37.01 34.12
N VAL A 176 2.65 36.53 35.35
CA VAL A 176 3.14 35.21 35.76
C VAL A 176 2.11 34.17 35.33
N ILE A 177 2.55 33.22 34.49
CA ILE A 177 1.73 32.09 34.05
C ILE A 177 2.29 30.83 34.69
N HIS A 178 1.43 30.08 35.37
CA HIS A 178 1.82 28.84 36.05
C HIS A 178 1.72 27.65 35.09
N LEU A 179 2.74 26.80 35.05
CA LEU A 179 2.68 25.50 34.37
C LEU A 179 2.52 24.42 35.43
N LEU A 180 1.34 23.81 35.48
CA LEU A 180 0.93 22.91 36.55
C LEU A 180 0.68 21.48 36.03
N ASN A 181 0.59 20.56 36.97
CA ASN A 181 0.16 19.17 36.80
C ASN A 181 -0.94 18.82 37.83
N ASP A 182 -1.51 17.61 37.77
CA ASP A 182 -2.66 17.19 38.59
C ASP A 182 -2.38 17.15 40.10
N ASN A 183 -1.10 17.12 40.48
CA ASN A 183 -0.63 17.11 41.86
C ASN A 183 -0.63 18.52 42.47
N ASN A 184 -0.84 19.56 41.67
CA ASN A 184 -0.92 20.93 42.13
C ASN A 184 -2.38 21.40 42.18
N PRO A 185 -2.77 22.23 43.17
CA PRO A 185 -4.06 22.91 43.11
C PRO A 185 -4.12 23.78 41.85
N ILE A 186 -5.16 23.60 41.04
CA ILE A 186 -5.35 24.37 39.80
C ILE A 186 -5.80 25.79 40.17
N GLU A 187 -4.88 26.74 40.05
CA GLU A 187 -5.11 28.17 40.26
C GLU A 187 -5.43 28.90 38.95
N ASP A 188 -5.77 30.18 39.05
CA ASP A 188 -5.96 31.03 37.87
C ASP A 188 -4.61 31.39 37.22
N ASP A 189 -4.67 31.77 35.94
CA ASP A 189 -3.50 32.02 35.10
C ASP A 189 -2.57 30.81 34.95
N ALA A 190 -3.17 29.60 34.88
CA ALA A 190 -2.45 28.34 34.78
C ALA A 190 -2.68 27.59 33.46
N ILE A 191 -1.62 26.99 32.93
CA ILE A 191 -1.64 25.95 31.91
C ILE A 191 -1.38 24.61 32.61
N VAL A 192 -2.34 23.71 32.53
CA VAL A 192 -2.27 22.35 33.06
C VAL A 192 -2.02 21.41 31.89
N ILE A 193 -1.00 20.55 31.96
CA ILE A 193 -0.71 19.56 30.92
C ILE A 193 -0.79 18.18 31.55
N GLU A 194 -1.67 17.31 31.06
CA GLU A 194 -1.94 15.98 31.63
C GLU A 194 -2.28 14.92 30.59
N ASN A 195 -2.12 13.65 30.95
CA ASN A 195 -2.65 12.52 30.19
C ASN A 195 -4.10 12.18 30.61
N ILE A 196 -4.83 11.48 29.74
CA ILE A 196 -6.24 11.14 30.02
C ILE A 196 -6.46 10.24 31.24
N ASN A 197 -5.49 9.39 31.60
CA ASN A 197 -5.62 8.53 32.78
C ASN A 197 -5.57 9.36 34.07
N ALA A 198 -4.73 10.39 34.13
CA ALA A 198 -4.64 11.29 35.29
C ALA A 198 -5.99 11.92 35.62
N VAL A 199 -6.76 12.31 34.60
CA VAL A 199 -8.11 12.91 34.74
C VAL A 199 -9.11 12.01 35.48
N TYR A 200 -9.01 10.68 35.33
CA TYR A 200 -9.95 9.72 35.93
C TYR A 200 -9.39 8.96 37.13
N THR A 201 -8.06 8.93 37.30
CA THR A 201 -7.40 8.22 38.41
C THR A 201 -7.37 9.08 39.66
N PHE A 202 -7.20 10.40 39.49
CA PHE A 202 -7.21 11.37 40.57
C PHE A 202 -8.42 12.29 40.41
N GLY A 203 -9.35 12.25 41.35
CA GLY A 203 -10.61 13.00 41.31
C GLY A 203 -10.48 14.53 41.36
N SER A 204 -9.28 15.10 41.20
CA SER A 204 -9.03 16.53 41.38
C SER A 204 -9.39 17.37 40.15
N ILE A 205 -9.17 16.91 38.92
CA ILE A 205 -9.25 17.78 37.73
C ILE A 205 -10.69 18.22 37.44
N ASN A 206 -11.68 17.33 37.47
CA ASN A 206 -13.08 17.72 37.21
C ASN A 206 -13.60 18.75 38.23
N ASP A 207 -13.23 18.60 39.50
CA ASP A 207 -13.70 19.45 40.59
C ASP A 207 -12.93 20.79 40.66
N THR A 208 -11.63 20.79 40.36
CA THR A 208 -10.77 21.97 40.49
C THR A 208 -10.72 22.81 39.22
N LEU A 209 -10.77 22.21 38.02
CA LEU A 209 -10.60 22.94 36.75
C LEU A 209 -11.66 24.03 36.56
N PHE A 210 -12.91 23.74 36.94
CA PHE A 210 -14.05 24.67 36.85
C PHE A 210 -14.39 25.34 38.18
N ASN A 211 -13.51 25.26 39.18
CA ASN A 211 -13.74 25.88 40.48
C ASN A 211 -13.68 27.40 40.36
N ASN A 212 -14.81 28.08 40.61
CA ASN A 212 -15.01 29.53 40.54
C ASN A 212 -14.75 30.17 39.16
N THR A 213 -14.71 29.40 38.07
CA THR A 213 -14.59 29.94 36.71
C THR A 213 -15.14 28.98 35.64
N GLU A 214 -15.74 29.53 34.59
CA GLU A 214 -16.12 28.80 33.37
C GLU A 214 -15.24 29.19 32.16
N GLU A 215 -14.27 30.09 32.37
CA GLU A 215 -13.34 30.60 31.36
C GLU A 215 -12.16 29.64 31.17
N VAL A 216 -12.47 28.45 30.65
CA VAL A 216 -11.51 27.35 30.43
C VAL A 216 -11.40 27.02 28.94
N LEU A 217 -10.16 26.85 28.46
CA LEU A 217 -9.86 26.31 27.13
C LEU A 217 -9.25 24.91 27.27
N VAL A 218 -9.78 23.94 26.52
CA VAL A 218 -9.21 22.59 26.47
C VAL A 218 -8.53 22.36 25.12
N LEU A 219 -7.28 21.91 25.13
CA LEU A 219 -6.53 21.54 23.95
C LEU A 219 -6.24 20.03 24.01
N GLY A 220 -6.38 19.32 22.90
CA GLY A 220 -6.07 17.90 22.81
C GLY A 220 -4.86 17.64 21.92
N ASP A 221 -3.79 17.04 22.45
CA ASP A 221 -2.67 16.56 21.65
C ASP A 221 -2.90 15.12 21.21
N GLU A 222 -2.69 14.81 19.94
CA GLU A 222 -3.04 13.54 19.30
C GLU A 222 -4.52 13.18 19.47
N ILE A 223 -5.40 14.14 19.16
CA ILE A 223 -6.86 14.00 19.30
C ILE A 223 -7.46 12.80 18.55
N HIS A 224 -6.74 12.21 17.60
CA HIS A 224 -7.20 10.99 16.93
C HIS A 224 -7.41 9.83 17.91
N HIS A 225 -6.70 9.77 19.03
CA HIS A 225 -6.99 8.81 20.11
C HIS A 225 -8.38 9.01 20.71
N ALA A 226 -8.84 10.24 20.84
CA ALA A 226 -10.19 10.49 21.29
C ALA A 226 -11.22 10.06 20.22
N TYR A 227 -10.88 10.21 18.93
CA TYR A 227 -11.84 9.98 17.84
C TYR A 227 -11.86 8.54 17.31
N SER A 228 -10.86 7.73 17.67
CA SER A 228 -10.79 6.30 17.36
C SER A 228 -12.10 5.58 17.73
N HIS A 229 -12.58 4.73 16.83
CA HIS A 229 -13.76 3.88 17.03
C HIS A 229 -15.09 4.63 17.23
N LEU A 230 -15.13 5.95 17.02
CA LEU A 230 -16.40 6.67 16.94
C LEU A 230 -17.14 6.28 15.66
N LYS A 231 -18.37 5.78 15.78
CA LYS A 231 -19.30 5.69 14.66
C LYS A 231 -19.94 7.05 14.44
N PHE A 232 -19.35 7.86 13.54
CA PHE A 232 -19.79 9.24 13.30
C PHE A 232 -21.28 9.39 12.91
N ALA A 233 -21.91 8.33 12.37
CA ALA A 233 -23.33 8.31 12.02
C ALA A 233 -24.31 8.18 13.22
N GLU A 234 -23.86 7.64 14.36
CA GLU A 234 -24.70 7.32 15.53
C GLU A 234 -24.57 8.37 16.67
N ASN A 235 -24.04 9.54 16.35
CA ASN A 235 -23.53 10.56 17.30
C ASN A 235 -24.54 11.22 18.25
N ARG A 236 -25.77 10.69 18.37
CA ARG A 236 -26.77 11.22 19.30
C ARG A 236 -27.16 10.27 20.44
N LEU A 237 -26.81 8.98 20.41
CA LEU A 237 -27.46 7.98 21.27
C LEU A 237 -26.60 6.80 21.76
N VAL A 238 -25.27 6.91 21.83
CA VAL A 238 -24.45 5.88 22.53
C VAL A 238 -23.75 6.49 23.74
N LEU A 239 -24.55 6.84 24.75
CA LEU A 239 -24.12 6.85 26.16
C LEU A 239 -24.91 5.83 26.99
N ASP A 240 -25.75 5.00 26.36
CA ASP A 240 -26.49 3.92 27.03
C ASP A 240 -25.74 2.58 26.85
N ALA A 241 -24.49 2.52 27.31
CA ALA A 241 -23.88 1.25 27.66
C ALA A 241 -23.68 1.28 29.17
N ASP A 242 -24.48 0.46 29.87
CA ASP A 242 -24.48 0.30 31.32
C ASP A 242 -23.07 0.37 31.92
N GLU A 243 -22.93 1.06 33.06
CA GLU A 243 -21.74 1.03 33.90
C GLU A 243 -21.28 -0.44 34.05
N GLY A 244 -20.13 -0.78 33.47
CA GLY A 244 -19.61 -2.16 33.43
C GLY A 244 -19.25 -2.70 32.04
N SER A 245 -19.64 -2.01 30.96
CA SER A 245 -19.30 -2.38 29.56
C SER A 245 -18.05 -1.64 29.02
N GLU A 246 -17.11 -1.29 29.90
CA GLU A 246 -15.85 -0.65 29.49
C GLU A 246 -14.95 -1.71 28.82
N GLY A 247 -14.50 -1.44 27.58
CA GLY A 247 -13.48 -2.28 26.94
C GLY A 247 -12.20 -2.36 27.78
N LYS A 248 -11.26 -3.26 27.43
CA LYS A 248 -9.96 -3.35 28.12
C LYS A 248 -8.88 -2.56 27.37
N GLY A 249 -7.94 -1.95 28.09
CA GLY A 249 -6.75 -1.29 27.52
C GLY A 249 -7.05 0.02 26.79
N ASP A 250 -6.41 0.24 25.64
CA ASP A 250 -6.52 1.47 24.82
C ASP A 250 -7.97 1.88 24.53
N ALA A 251 -8.82 0.93 24.15
CA ALA A 251 -10.24 1.19 23.84
C ALA A 251 -11.01 1.80 25.03
N ARG A 252 -10.57 1.53 26.27
CA ARG A 252 -11.10 2.18 27.47
C ARG A 252 -10.68 3.65 27.51
N ASN A 253 -9.39 3.92 27.33
CA ASN A 253 -8.81 5.26 27.45
C ASN A 253 -9.34 6.21 26.37
N GLU A 254 -9.52 5.72 25.14
CA GLU A 254 -10.14 6.46 24.03
C GLU A 254 -11.59 6.87 24.36
N ARG A 255 -12.38 5.92 24.88
CA ARG A 255 -13.76 6.18 25.35
C ARG A 255 -13.79 7.15 26.54
N LEU A 256 -12.86 7.02 27.48
CA LEU A 256 -12.73 7.93 28.62
C LEU A 256 -12.49 9.38 28.17
N TRP A 257 -11.67 9.59 27.14
CA TRP A 257 -11.41 10.93 26.62
C TRP A 257 -12.67 11.59 26.07
N MET A 258 -13.37 10.92 25.14
CA MET A 258 -14.60 11.46 24.59
C MET A 258 -15.70 11.60 25.64
N ARG A 259 -15.76 10.70 26.62
CA ARG A 259 -16.65 10.83 27.78
C ARG A 259 -16.37 12.13 28.52
N PHE A 260 -15.10 12.42 28.86
CA PHE A 260 -14.71 13.64 29.58
C PHE A 260 -15.13 14.90 28.83
N LEU A 261 -14.90 14.94 27.51
CA LEU A 261 -15.27 16.10 26.69
C LEU A 261 -16.80 16.26 26.62
N ARG A 262 -17.56 15.17 26.44
CA ARG A 262 -19.02 15.21 26.26
C ARG A 262 -19.79 15.46 27.56
N THR A 263 -19.37 14.89 28.68
CA THR A 263 -20.06 15.05 29.97
C THR A 263 -19.85 16.44 30.57
N ASN A 264 -18.66 17.03 30.39
CA ASN A 264 -18.34 18.36 30.89
C ASN A 264 -18.85 19.46 29.94
N ARG A 265 -20.14 19.82 30.05
CA ARG A 265 -20.76 20.89 29.26
C ARG A 265 -20.18 22.29 29.51
N LYS A 266 -19.47 22.50 30.62
CA LYS A 266 -18.74 23.74 30.91
C LYS A 266 -17.55 23.97 29.96
N ILE A 267 -17.08 22.93 29.27
CA ILE A 267 -16.07 23.06 28.21
C ILE A 267 -16.74 23.67 26.98
N THR A 268 -16.68 25.00 26.87
CA THR A 268 -17.26 25.74 25.74
C THR A 268 -16.30 25.90 24.56
N ARG A 269 -15.00 25.62 24.75
CA ARG A 269 -13.94 25.75 23.74
C ARG A 269 -12.98 24.57 23.79
N HIS A 270 -12.78 23.92 22.64
CA HIS A 270 -11.90 22.77 22.49
C HIS A 270 -11.16 22.81 21.16
N ILE A 271 -9.83 22.63 21.14
CA ILE A 271 -9.08 22.47 19.87
C ILE A 271 -8.23 21.22 19.94
N GLY A 272 -8.47 20.28 19.03
CA GLY A 272 -7.65 19.09 18.86
C GLY A 272 -6.49 19.33 17.91
N PHE A 273 -5.35 18.68 18.14
CA PHE A 273 -4.16 18.74 17.32
C PHE A 273 -3.73 17.32 16.96
N THR A 274 -3.52 17.03 15.68
CA THR A 274 -3.00 15.71 15.28
C THR A 274 -2.19 15.76 13.99
N GLY A 275 -1.25 14.81 13.85
CA GLY A 275 -0.60 14.52 12.57
C GLY A 275 -1.31 13.47 11.72
N THR A 276 -2.36 12.83 12.26
CA THR A 276 -3.07 11.71 11.61
C THR A 276 -4.58 11.89 11.76
N PRO A 277 -5.22 12.71 10.91
CA PRO A 277 -6.63 13.13 11.03
C PRO A 277 -7.60 12.08 10.47
N TYR A 278 -7.37 10.81 10.81
CA TYR A 278 -8.14 9.68 10.31
C TYR A 278 -8.67 8.85 11.48
N ASN A 279 -9.94 8.46 11.40
CA ASN A 279 -10.50 7.37 12.18
C ASN A 279 -10.58 6.17 11.23
N GLN A 280 -9.69 5.19 11.42
CA GLN A 280 -9.43 4.16 10.42
C GLN A 280 -9.01 4.80 9.07
N ASP A 281 -9.88 4.77 8.07
CA ASP A 281 -9.65 5.38 6.76
C ASP A 281 -10.52 6.62 6.49
N GLU A 282 -11.38 7.01 7.44
CA GLU A 282 -12.27 8.16 7.33
C GLU A 282 -11.59 9.44 7.86
N TYR A 283 -11.51 10.46 7.01
CA TYR A 283 -10.95 11.78 7.38
C TYR A 283 -11.86 12.51 8.38
N PHE A 284 -11.35 13.29 9.32
CA PHE A 284 -12.23 14.01 10.25
C PHE A 284 -13.12 15.05 9.55
N ALA A 285 -14.31 15.29 10.12
CA ALA A 285 -15.30 16.22 9.57
C ALA A 285 -15.13 17.67 10.08
N ASP A 286 -14.38 17.85 11.17
CA ASP A 286 -14.22 19.11 11.90
C ASP A 286 -12.80 19.70 11.81
N ILE A 287 -12.06 19.38 10.75
CA ILE A 287 -10.73 19.94 10.51
C ILE A 287 -10.85 21.41 10.14
N ILE A 288 -10.33 22.31 10.97
CA ILE A 288 -10.38 23.77 10.77
C ILE A 288 -9.07 24.33 10.17
N PHE A 289 -8.01 23.52 10.16
CA PHE A 289 -6.73 23.86 9.55
C PHE A 289 -6.01 22.59 9.11
N ASN A 290 -5.45 22.59 7.91
CA ASN A 290 -4.73 21.46 7.33
C ASN A 290 -3.36 21.89 6.80
N TYR A 291 -2.31 21.25 7.30
CA TYR A 291 -0.96 21.29 6.74
C TYR A 291 -0.46 19.86 6.54
N SER A 292 -0.60 19.37 5.31
CA SER A 292 -0.44 17.95 4.98
C SER A 292 1.01 17.51 4.86
N ILE A 293 1.25 16.19 4.79
CA ILE A 293 2.57 15.62 4.53
C ILE A 293 3.11 16.14 3.19
N LYS A 294 2.24 16.23 2.18
CA LYS A 294 2.57 16.78 0.87
C LYS A 294 3.14 18.20 0.96
N ASP A 295 2.42 19.11 1.61
CA ASP A 295 2.82 20.52 1.73
C ASP A 295 4.14 20.62 2.51
N ALA A 296 4.27 19.83 3.57
CA ALA A 296 5.47 19.77 4.39
C ALA A 296 6.69 19.27 3.62
N THR A 297 6.53 18.26 2.75
CA THR A 297 7.59 17.73 1.89
C THR A 297 7.95 18.71 0.77
N GLU A 298 6.96 19.31 0.10
CA GLU A 298 7.17 20.29 -0.98
C GLU A 298 7.94 21.52 -0.46
N HIS A 299 7.58 22.01 0.73
CA HIS A 299 8.25 23.13 1.39
C HIS A 299 9.52 22.73 2.15
N LYS A 300 9.95 21.47 2.08
CA LYS A 300 11.18 20.95 2.69
C LYS A 300 11.27 21.09 4.22
N TYR A 301 10.15 21.02 4.93
CA TYR A 301 10.12 21.01 6.40
C TYR A 301 10.19 19.59 7.01
N ILE A 302 10.05 18.55 6.18
CA ILE A 302 10.19 17.13 6.53
C ILE A 302 10.98 16.39 5.44
N LYS A 303 11.55 15.22 5.76
CA LYS A 303 12.27 14.36 4.82
C LYS A 303 11.41 14.02 3.60
N GLN A 304 12.08 13.76 2.47
CA GLN A 304 11.41 13.17 1.30
C GLN A 304 11.24 11.67 1.50
N ILE A 305 10.16 11.10 0.97
CA ILE A 305 9.91 9.65 1.02
C ILE A 305 10.40 9.04 -0.30
N ASN A 306 11.21 7.98 -0.21
CA ASN A 306 11.60 7.15 -1.35
C ASN A 306 11.07 5.72 -1.13
N ASN A 307 9.94 5.41 -1.77
CA ASN A 307 9.29 4.11 -1.62
C ASN A 307 9.81 3.10 -2.65
N HIS A 308 9.96 1.85 -2.23
CA HIS A 308 10.25 0.72 -3.10
C HIS A 308 9.10 0.46 -4.08
N VAL A 309 9.44 0.21 -5.35
CA VAL A 309 8.48 -0.04 -6.45
C VAL A 309 8.59 -1.46 -6.96
N ARG A 310 9.80 -1.91 -7.32
CA ARG A 310 10.03 -3.28 -7.81
C ARG A 310 11.49 -3.68 -7.64
N THR A 311 11.74 -4.98 -7.55
CA THR A 311 13.05 -5.62 -7.55
C THR A 311 13.15 -6.52 -8.78
N GLU A 312 14.27 -6.45 -9.48
CA GLU A 312 14.61 -7.28 -10.63
C GLU A 312 15.94 -7.98 -10.32
N THR A 313 16.01 -9.30 -10.44
CA THR A 313 17.27 -10.04 -10.27
C THR A 313 17.78 -10.50 -11.64
N GLU A 314 19.10 -10.70 -11.75
CA GLU A 314 19.71 -11.25 -12.98
C GLU A 314 19.17 -12.63 -13.36
N GLU A 315 18.62 -13.37 -12.39
CA GLU A 315 18.01 -14.69 -12.57
C GLU A 315 16.48 -14.61 -12.85
N GLY A 316 15.90 -13.41 -12.99
CA GLY A 316 14.49 -13.17 -13.33
C GLY A 316 13.62 -12.69 -12.16
N ASP A 317 12.32 -13.02 -12.15
CA ASP A 317 11.40 -12.68 -11.05
C ASP A 317 11.56 -13.63 -9.83
N ALA A 318 12.79 -14.03 -9.52
CA ALA A 318 13.07 -14.95 -8.41
C ALA A 318 12.87 -14.24 -7.05
N VAL A 319 12.15 -14.90 -6.13
CA VAL A 319 11.88 -14.35 -4.79
C VAL A 319 13.16 -14.41 -3.95
N LEU A 320 13.69 -13.24 -3.56
CA LEU A 320 14.85 -13.15 -2.66
C LEU A 320 14.62 -13.91 -1.36
N THR A 321 15.64 -14.64 -0.91
CA THR A 321 15.67 -15.32 0.40
C THR A 321 15.67 -14.30 1.54
N MET A 322 15.41 -14.74 2.77
CA MET A 322 15.41 -13.83 3.93
C MET A 322 16.80 -13.20 4.18
N ASP A 323 17.87 -13.98 4.01
CA ASP A 323 19.23 -13.48 4.23
C ASP A 323 19.63 -12.46 3.15
N GLN A 324 19.29 -12.71 1.88
CA GLN A 324 19.46 -11.74 0.79
C GLN A 324 18.68 -10.44 1.04
N ARG A 325 17.46 -10.53 1.58
CA ARG A 325 16.68 -9.34 1.99
C ARG A 325 17.36 -8.59 3.12
N PHE A 326 17.84 -9.29 4.14
CA PHE A 326 18.58 -8.67 5.23
C PHE A 326 19.87 -8.01 4.76
N GLU A 327 20.57 -8.62 3.80
CA GLU A 327 21.75 -8.03 3.17
C GLU A 327 21.40 -6.74 2.41
N MET A 328 20.34 -6.75 1.61
CA MET A 328 19.86 -5.55 0.92
C MET A 328 19.49 -4.43 1.93
N ILE A 329 18.78 -4.80 3.01
CA ILE A 329 18.40 -3.87 4.08
C ILE A 329 19.66 -3.29 4.75
N LEU A 330 20.66 -4.12 5.05
CA LEU A 330 21.92 -3.74 5.65
C LEU A 330 22.73 -2.81 4.73
N LYS A 331 22.86 -3.14 3.44
CA LYS A 331 23.57 -2.30 2.46
C LYS A 331 22.94 -0.91 2.37
N ASN A 332 21.62 -0.85 2.27
CA ASN A 332 20.89 0.43 2.30
C ASN A 332 21.08 1.19 3.63
N HIS A 333 21.14 0.48 4.77
CA HIS A 333 21.46 1.10 6.06
C HIS A 333 22.88 1.69 6.08
N LEU A 334 23.89 0.95 5.60
CA LEU A 334 25.28 1.39 5.56
C LEU A 334 25.46 2.61 4.64
N GLU A 335 24.83 2.60 3.47
CA GLU A 335 24.79 3.76 2.56
C GLU A 335 24.17 4.99 3.22
N ASN A 336 23.02 4.80 3.89
CA ASN A 336 22.37 5.88 4.65
C ASN A 336 23.31 6.39 5.75
N SER A 337 23.96 5.48 6.48
CA SER A 337 24.93 5.77 7.55
C SER A 337 26.12 6.59 7.08
N GLU A 338 26.53 6.42 5.82
CA GLU A 338 27.58 7.22 5.20
C GLU A 338 27.06 8.55 4.66
N LYS A 339 26.06 8.51 3.78
CA LYS A 339 25.51 9.68 3.09
C LYS A 339 24.90 10.70 4.06
N TYR A 340 24.11 10.23 5.01
CA TYR A 340 23.41 11.08 5.97
C TYR A 340 24.11 11.17 7.33
N ALA A 341 25.43 10.87 7.39
CA ALA A 341 26.25 11.13 8.57
C ALA A 341 26.37 12.63 8.90
N TYR A 342 26.22 13.49 7.88
CA TYR A 342 26.42 14.95 7.93
C TYR A 342 27.68 15.32 8.71
N ARG A 343 28.83 14.86 8.24
CA ARG A 343 30.10 15.05 8.96
C ARG A 343 30.44 16.54 9.05
N ASP A 344 30.96 16.94 10.20
CA ASP A 344 31.47 18.28 10.36
C ASP A 344 32.77 18.47 9.54
N ASN A 345 32.79 19.47 8.66
CA ASN A 345 33.92 19.71 7.74
C ASN A 345 35.25 20.04 8.46
N LYS A 346 35.23 20.45 9.74
CA LYS A 346 36.44 20.81 10.49
C LYS A 346 36.96 19.67 11.35
N THR A 347 36.07 18.87 11.92
CA THR A 347 36.40 17.82 12.91
C THR A 347 36.21 16.40 12.38
N GLY A 348 35.57 16.22 11.23
CA GLY A 348 35.25 14.91 10.64
C GLY A 348 34.21 14.09 11.41
N LYS A 349 33.75 14.58 12.57
CA LYS A 349 32.79 13.90 13.43
C LYS A 349 31.42 13.85 12.78
N ARG A 350 30.76 12.69 12.88
CA ARG A 350 29.38 12.49 12.43
C ARG A 350 28.45 13.40 13.27
N ARG A 351 27.44 14.02 12.66
CA ARG A 351 26.39 14.77 13.37
C ARG A 351 25.11 13.97 13.54
N VAL A 352 24.91 13.00 12.67
CA VAL A 352 23.72 12.13 12.65
C VAL A 352 24.19 10.70 12.54
N LYS A 353 23.52 9.81 13.27
CA LYS A 353 23.69 8.35 13.18
C LYS A 353 22.37 7.76 12.70
N PRO A 354 22.25 7.43 11.40
CA PRO A 354 21.03 6.87 10.83
C PRO A 354 20.59 5.56 11.50
N VAL A 355 19.28 5.38 11.64
CA VAL A 355 18.61 4.22 12.26
C VAL A 355 17.65 3.57 11.26
N THR A 356 17.59 2.25 11.29
CA THR A 356 16.62 1.42 10.54
C THR A 356 15.59 0.82 11.48
N ILE A 357 14.31 0.95 11.13
CA ILE A 357 13.20 0.39 11.91
C ILE A 357 12.54 -0.75 11.15
N PHE A 358 12.37 -1.87 11.82
CA PHE A 358 11.57 -3.00 11.39
C PHE A 358 10.20 -2.96 12.07
N ILE A 359 9.13 -2.95 11.28
CA ILE A 359 7.76 -2.99 11.80
C ILE A 359 7.21 -4.40 11.60
N CYS A 360 6.87 -5.04 12.71
CA CYS A 360 6.42 -6.42 12.80
C CYS A 360 4.94 -6.50 13.21
N PRO A 361 4.18 -7.51 12.75
CA PRO A 361 2.75 -7.61 13.04
C PRO A 361 2.45 -8.05 14.49
N THR A 362 3.34 -8.82 15.10
CA THR A 362 3.15 -9.37 16.46
C THR A 362 4.47 -9.36 17.25
N GLN A 363 4.36 -9.44 18.57
CA GLN A 363 5.53 -9.49 19.47
C GLN A 363 6.39 -10.72 19.25
N SER A 364 5.77 -11.87 19.03
CA SER A 364 6.48 -13.12 18.73
C SER A 364 7.25 -13.01 17.41
N ASN A 365 6.63 -12.40 16.38
CA ASN A 365 7.31 -12.15 15.11
C ASN A 365 8.49 -11.18 15.28
N ALA A 366 8.32 -10.09 16.03
CA ALA A 366 9.41 -9.15 16.30
C ALA A 366 10.62 -9.82 16.95
N GLN A 367 10.40 -10.66 17.96
CA GLN A 367 11.47 -11.42 18.63
C GLN A 367 12.15 -12.40 17.68
N GLN A 368 11.36 -13.20 16.95
CA GLN A 368 11.90 -14.16 15.99
C GLN A 368 12.75 -13.47 14.92
N ARG A 369 12.21 -12.42 14.28
CA ARG A 369 12.91 -11.68 13.22
C ARG A 369 14.16 -10.97 13.75
N SER A 370 14.14 -10.48 14.98
CA SER A 370 15.33 -9.89 15.59
C SER A 370 16.45 -10.91 15.79
N GLU A 371 16.15 -12.13 16.25
CA GLU A 371 17.17 -13.17 16.44
C GLU A 371 17.67 -13.74 15.10
N GLU A 372 16.79 -13.87 14.09
CA GLU A 372 17.19 -14.20 12.71
C GLU A 372 18.16 -13.15 12.16
N PHE A 373 17.87 -11.86 12.38
CA PHE A 373 18.75 -10.77 11.93
C PHE A 373 20.08 -10.72 12.69
N VAL A 374 20.10 -11.01 14.00
CA VAL A 374 21.35 -11.15 14.78
C VAL A 374 22.22 -12.25 14.20
N ARG A 375 21.64 -13.43 13.92
CA ARG A 375 22.37 -14.55 13.31
C ARG A 375 22.96 -14.17 11.96
N PHE A 376 22.16 -13.53 11.11
CA PHE A 376 22.60 -13.03 9.80
C PHE A 376 23.77 -12.05 9.95
N LEU A 377 23.66 -11.04 10.82
CA LEU A 377 24.72 -10.06 11.05
C LEU A 377 26.00 -10.67 11.61
N THR A 378 25.90 -11.67 12.50
CA THR A 378 27.07 -12.38 13.03
C THR A 378 27.83 -13.09 11.90
N ALA A 379 27.10 -13.77 11.00
CA ALA A 379 27.70 -14.41 9.83
C ALA A 379 28.31 -13.37 8.87
N TYR A 380 27.61 -12.25 8.64
CA TYR A 380 28.06 -11.16 7.79
C TYR A 380 29.35 -10.50 8.31
N GLU A 381 29.44 -10.19 9.62
CA GLU A 381 30.62 -9.58 10.25
C GLU A 381 31.86 -10.49 10.18
N LYS A 382 31.68 -11.81 10.24
CA LYS A 382 32.78 -12.77 10.10
C LYS A 382 33.30 -12.84 8.66
N THR A 383 32.38 -12.94 7.71
CA THR A 383 32.70 -13.15 6.29
C THR A 383 33.23 -11.87 5.63
N HIS A 384 32.60 -10.72 5.90
CA HIS A 384 32.89 -9.47 5.19
C HIS A 384 33.83 -8.53 5.98
N ASN A 385 33.74 -8.53 7.33
CA ASN A 385 34.50 -7.60 8.16
C ASN A 385 35.64 -8.27 8.96
N GLY A 386 35.79 -9.59 8.86
CA GLY A 386 36.88 -10.34 9.49
C GLY A 386 36.84 -10.34 11.03
N ALA A 387 35.63 -10.27 11.63
CA ALA A 387 35.47 -10.25 13.08
C ALA A 387 36.08 -11.49 13.77
N LYS A 388 36.90 -11.25 14.81
CA LYS A 388 37.58 -12.31 15.60
C LYS A 388 36.86 -12.54 16.92
N GLY A 389 36.45 -13.78 17.19
CA GLY A 389 35.76 -14.18 18.42
C GLY A 389 34.82 -15.37 18.20
N SER A 390 34.27 -15.89 19.29
CA SER A 390 33.18 -16.87 19.23
C SER A 390 31.89 -16.24 18.68
N ASP A 391 31.00 -17.06 18.12
CA ASP A 391 29.68 -16.60 17.63
C ASP A 391 28.90 -15.89 18.75
N SER A 392 29.04 -16.35 19.98
CA SER A 392 28.37 -15.78 21.15
C SER A 392 28.86 -14.35 21.43
N GLU A 393 30.17 -14.12 21.45
CA GLU A 393 30.75 -12.80 21.74
C GLU A 393 30.36 -11.75 20.68
N ILE A 394 30.36 -12.15 19.40
CA ILE A 394 29.97 -11.27 18.28
C ILE A 394 28.47 -10.98 18.34
N SER A 395 27.65 -12.01 18.56
CA SER A 395 26.20 -11.86 18.68
C SER A 395 25.82 -10.94 19.86
N ASP A 396 26.51 -11.04 21.00
CA ASP A 396 26.28 -10.17 22.16
C ASP A 396 26.67 -8.71 21.88
N HIS A 397 27.69 -8.47 21.06
CA HIS A 397 28.01 -7.12 20.60
C HIS A 397 26.96 -6.56 19.64
N ILE A 398 26.45 -7.40 18.72
CA ILE A 398 25.38 -7.01 17.78
C ILE A 398 24.08 -6.71 18.52
N ARG A 399 23.71 -7.51 19.53
CA ARG A 399 22.53 -7.26 20.36
C ARG A 399 22.55 -5.88 21.02
N LYS A 400 23.72 -5.35 21.40
CA LYS A 400 23.84 -3.98 21.94
C LYS A 400 23.54 -2.88 20.91
N LYS A 401 23.60 -3.19 19.61
CA LYS A 401 23.21 -2.29 18.52
C LYS A 401 21.73 -2.44 18.14
N MET A 402 20.98 -3.31 18.80
CA MET A 402 19.61 -3.66 18.47
C MET A 402 18.68 -3.46 19.65
N ILE A 403 17.44 -3.04 19.38
CA ILE A 403 16.37 -3.01 20.38
C ILE A 403 15.15 -3.73 19.81
N CYS A 404 14.52 -4.56 20.64
CA CYS A 404 13.25 -5.23 20.32
C CYS A 404 12.16 -4.76 21.28
N VAL A 405 11.30 -3.86 20.80
CA VAL A 405 10.21 -3.27 21.58
C VAL A 405 8.99 -4.17 21.52
N VAL A 406 8.88 -5.07 22.50
CA VAL A 406 7.67 -5.84 22.79
C VAL A 406 6.99 -5.23 24.03
N SER A 407 5.70 -4.93 23.96
CA SER A 407 4.99 -4.00 24.86
C SER A 407 4.75 -4.49 26.31
N ARG A 408 5.79 -5.02 26.98
CA ARG A 408 5.76 -5.53 28.37
C ARG A 408 6.97 -5.10 29.20
N VAL A 409 7.68 -4.07 28.77
CA VAL A 409 8.79 -3.49 29.53
C VAL A 409 8.23 -2.41 30.46
N SER A 410 8.72 -2.34 31.71
CA SER A 410 8.32 -1.28 32.64
C SER A 410 8.62 0.11 32.04
N GLU A 411 7.80 1.15 32.29
CA GLU A 411 8.01 2.50 31.72
C GLU A 411 9.44 3.04 31.97
N SER A 412 10.04 2.68 33.12
CA SER A 412 11.42 3.01 33.48
C SER A 412 12.47 2.34 32.61
N GLU A 413 12.27 1.08 32.25
CA GLU A 413 13.19 0.28 31.45
C GLU A 413 13.04 0.61 29.95
N TYR A 414 11.80 0.90 29.50
CA TYR A 414 11.55 1.45 28.17
C TYR A 414 12.22 2.82 27.96
N LYS A 415 12.18 3.70 28.96
CA LYS A 415 12.86 5.01 28.90
C LYS A 415 14.38 4.87 28.85
N ALA A 416 14.96 3.95 29.62
CA ALA A 416 16.38 3.64 29.55
C ALA A 416 16.80 3.10 28.17
N GLU A 417 15.99 2.21 27.57
CA GLU A 417 16.23 1.72 26.21
C GLU A 417 16.11 2.83 25.15
N LEU A 418 15.16 3.76 25.29
CA LEU A 418 15.04 4.93 24.41
C LEU A 418 16.25 5.88 24.52
N ASP A 419 16.81 6.08 25.72
CA ASP A 419 18.03 6.88 25.92
C ASP A 419 19.26 6.24 25.23
N HIS A 420 19.24 4.92 24.98
CA HIS A 420 20.25 4.23 24.17
C HIS A 420 20.08 4.40 22.65
N ILE A 421 18.96 4.96 22.20
CA ILE A 421 18.71 5.33 20.80
C ILE A 421 19.03 6.81 20.61
N GLU A 422 18.49 7.66 21.49
CA GLU A 422 18.66 9.11 21.49
C GLU A 422 19.73 9.53 22.50
N GLU A 423 20.98 9.68 22.07
CA GLU A 423 21.92 10.41 22.91
C GLU A 423 21.61 11.91 22.80
N THR A 424 20.81 12.42 23.75
CA THR A 424 20.30 13.79 23.86
C THR A 424 21.38 14.85 24.16
N ALA A 425 22.63 14.43 24.38
CA ALA A 425 23.74 15.33 24.65
C ALA A 425 24.28 15.95 23.34
N GLN A 426 24.26 17.28 23.27
CA GLN A 426 24.77 18.11 22.16
C GLN A 426 26.25 17.87 21.75
N LYS A 427 26.99 17.05 22.51
CA LYS A 427 28.43 16.75 22.36
C LYS A 427 28.73 15.33 21.85
N LYS A 428 27.75 14.45 21.70
CA LYS A 428 27.92 13.06 21.22
C LYS A 428 26.88 12.70 20.17
N THR A 429 27.21 11.74 19.30
CA THR A 429 26.46 11.44 18.08
C THR A 429 25.70 10.13 18.20
N GLY A 430 24.48 10.18 18.77
CA GLY A 430 23.57 9.03 18.88
C GLY A 430 24.06 7.92 19.81
N GLY A 431 23.16 7.02 20.20
CA GLY A 431 23.51 5.89 21.06
C GLY A 431 24.04 4.66 20.30
N PRO A 432 24.33 3.54 20.99
CA PRO A 432 24.87 2.33 20.37
C PRO A 432 23.91 1.68 19.35
N VAL A 433 22.61 1.95 19.46
CA VAL A 433 21.56 1.31 18.67
C VAL A 433 21.52 1.82 17.23
N GLU A 434 21.34 0.90 16.28
CA GLU A 434 21.24 1.14 14.82
C GLU A 434 19.99 0.51 14.22
N PHE A 435 19.46 -0.55 14.85
CA PHE A 435 18.30 -1.29 14.37
C PHE A 435 17.24 -1.43 15.46
N VAL A 436 15.98 -1.14 15.12
CA VAL A 436 14.85 -1.21 16.05
C VAL A 436 13.79 -2.15 15.49
N PHE A 437 13.43 -3.19 16.23
CA PHE A 437 12.30 -4.07 15.91
C PHE A 437 11.12 -3.67 16.80
N ALA A 438 9.99 -3.34 16.18
CA ALA A 438 8.81 -2.89 16.90
C ALA A 438 7.55 -3.54 16.37
N VAL A 439 6.58 -3.74 17.27
CA VAL A 439 5.21 -4.14 16.91
C VAL A 439 4.36 -2.88 16.73
N ASN A 440 3.25 -2.97 15.98
CA ASN A 440 2.19 -1.95 15.85
C ASN A 440 2.14 -0.93 16.99
N LYS A 441 2.01 0.36 16.63
CA LYS A 441 2.23 1.52 17.49
C LYS A 441 3.58 1.37 18.22
N LEU A 442 4.67 1.83 17.61
CA LEU A 442 5.82 2.30 18.41
C LEU A 442 5.23 3.13 19.55
N SER A 443 5.49 2.80 20.81
CA SER A 443 4.88 3.48 21.96
C SER A 443 4.90 5.00 21.70
N GLU A 444 3.74 5.61 21.72
CA GLU A 444 3.57 7.06 21.56
C GLU A 444 4.47 7.74 22.60
N GLY A 445 5.55 8.41 22.16
CA GLY A 445 6.58 8.93 23.06
C GLY A 445 8.02 8.92 22.52
N TRP A 446 8.30 8.22 21.41
CA TRP A 446 9.65 8.22 20.81
C TRP A 446 9.88 9.44 19.89
N ASP A 447 10.84 10.32 20.22
CA ASP A 447 11.09 11.65 19.61
C ASP A 447 12.37 11.72 18.73
N VAL A 448 12.69 10.67 17.97
CA VAL A 448 13.89 10.62 17.11
C VAL A 448 13.79 11.43 15.82
N ASP A 449 14.92 11.93 15.33
CA ASP A 449 15.07 12.61 14.03
C ASP A 449 16.05 11.89 13.07
N ASN A 450 16.69 10.82 13.54
CA ASN A 450 17.74 10.08 12.85
C ASN A 450 17.26 8.77 12.20
N VAL A 451 15.95 8.58 12.01
CA VAL A 451 15.40 7.43 11.28
C VAL A 451 15.50 7.68 9.78
N PHE A 452 16.14 6.77 9.02
CA PHE A 452 16.30 6.92 7.56
C PHE A 452 15.79 5.72 6.76
N GLN A 453 15.42 4.63 7.43
CA GLN A 453 14.86 3.46 6.77
C GLN A 453 13.74 2.82 7.60
N ILE A 454 12.66 2.45 6.93
CA ILE A 454 11.54 1.70 7.50
C ILE A 454 11.35 0.42 6.68
N VAL A 455 11.25 -0.71 7.39
CA VAL A 455 11.13 -2.05 6.84
C VAL A 455 9.87 -2.71 7.39
N PRO A 456 8.75 -2.75 6.66
CA PRO A 456 7.64 -3.65 7.00
C PRO A 456 8.05 -5.11 6.80
N MET A 457 7.88 -5.93 7.82
CA MET A 457 8.20 -7.36 7.74
C MET A 457 7.07 -8.18 7.08
N GLU A 458 5.82 -7.70 7.14
CA GLU A 458 4.64 -8.39 6.57
C GLU A 458 3.58 -7.40 6.06
N GLU A 459 2.70 -7.83 5.15
CA GLU A 459 1.62 -7.01 4.55
C GLU A 459 0.64 -6.45 5.59
N ARG A 460 0.26 -7.28 6.57
CA ARG A 460 -0.72 -6.93 7.62
C ARG A 460 -0.31 -5.74 8.49
N VAL A 461 0.97 -5.35 8.43
CA VAL A 461 1.54 -4.23 9.17
C VAL A 461 1.13 -2.88 8.58
N PHE A 462 0.68 -2.82 7.33
CA PHE A 462 0.26 -1.58 6.66
C PHE A 462 -1.13 -1.71 6.03
N ASN A 463 -2.12 -2.06 6.86
CA ASN A 463 -3.51 -2.27 6.43
C ASN A 463 -4.43 -1.06 6.60
N SER A 464 -3.95 0.09 7.09
CA SER A 464 -4.77 1.28 7.32
C SER A 464 -3.99 2.58 7.13
N LYS A 465 -4.70 3.64 6.69
CA LYS A 465 -4.11 4.98 6.52
C LYS A 465 -3.55 5.55 7.82
N LEU A 466 -4.22 5.28 8.93
CA LEU A 466 -3.79 5.70 10.27
C LEU A 466 -2.40 5.12 10.61
N LEU A 467 -2.24 3.80 10.52
CA LEU A 467 -1.01 3.11 10.90
C LEU A 467 0.18 3.53 10.02
N ILE A 468 -0.06 3.64 8.71
CA ILE A 468 0.94 4.14 7.75
C ILE A 468 1.35 5.58 8.10
N SER A 469 0.39 6.47 8.34
CA SER A 469 0.68 7.87 8.66
C SER A 469 1.46 8.01 9.97
N GLN A 470 1.17 7.19 10.97
CA GLN A 470 1.89 7.17 12.25
C GLN A 470 3.33 6.69 12.10
N VAL A 471 3.54 5.59 11.36
CA VAL A 471 4.87 5.00 11.15
C VAL A 471 5.76 5.94 10.31
N LEU A 472 5.24 6.47 9.21
CA LEU A 472 5.95 7.44 8.38
C LEU A 472 6.22 8.75 9.14
N GLY A 473 5.24 9.23 9.91
CA GLY A 473 5.33 10.47 10.68
C GLY A 473 6.55 10.54 11.60
N ARG A 474 6.99 9.38 12.11
CA ARG A 474 8.20 9.25 12.94
C ARG A 474 9.48 9.30 12.12
N GLY A 475 9.50 8.65 10.96
CA GLY A 475 10.66 8.66 10.05
C GLY A 475 10.93 10.01 9.37
N MET A 476 9.88 10.79 9.12
CA MET A 476 9.94 12.00 8.27
C MET A 476 10.60 13.23 8.90
N ARG A 477 11.00 13.20 10.16
CA ARG A 477 11.56 14.38 10.84
C ARG A 477 12.94 14.74 10.32
N LEU A 478 13.23 16.05 10.20
CA LEU A 478 14.55 16.53 9.82
C LEU A 478 15.53 16.47 11.01
N PRO A 479 16.80 16.05 10.81
CA PRO A 479 17.80 16.04 11.87
C PRO A 479 18.07 17.44 12.45
N ARG A 480 17.88 17.61 13.77
CA ARG A 480 17.93 18.92 14.46
C ARG A 480 19.33 19.54 14.51
N LEU A 481 20.38 18.71 14.54
CA LEU A 481 21.77 19.15 14.75
C LEU A 481 22.54 19.42 13.43
N VAL A 482 21.86 19.36 12.28
CA VAL A 482 22.47 19.56 10.96
C VAL A 482 22.24 20.99 10.47
N PRO A 483 23.31 21.73 10.09
CA PRO A 483 23.17 23.05 9.50
C PRO A 483 22.36 23.02 8.19
N TYR A 484 21.48 24.00 8.00
CA TYR A 484 20.58 24.05 6.84
C TYR A 484 21.31 24.00 5.49
N GLY A 485 22.44 24.70 5.34
CA GLY A 485 23.23 24.67 4.10
C GLY A 485 23.74 23.27 3.75
N GLN A 486 24.20 22.50 4.74
CA GLN A 486 24.67 21.12 4.56
C GLN A 486 23.51 20.18 4.25
N MET A 487 22.37 20.39 4.92
CA MET A 487 21.14 19.63 4.68
C MET A 487 20.57 19.85 3.26
N MET A 488 20.80 21.01 2.64
CA MET A 488 20.31 21.28 1.30
C MET A 488 21.17 20.67 0.19
N MET A 489 22.45 20.38 0.46
CA MET A 489 23.33 19.64 -0.45
C MET A 489 22.91 18.17 -0.52
N ASP A 490 22.78 17.53 0.65
CA ASP A 490 22.31 16.15 0.78
C ASP A 490 20.98 16.14 1.53
N TYR A 491 19.90 16.42 0.79
CA TYR A 491 18.56 16.47 1.40
C TYR A 491 18.16 15.10 1.97
N PRO A 492 17.73 15.03 3.24
CA PRO A 492 17.48 13.74 3.89
C PRO A 492 16.28 13.04 3.26
N MET A 493 16.46 11.76 2.97
CA MET A 493 15.41 10.89 2.43
C MET A 493 15.13 9.74 3.39
N LEU A 494 13.84 9.41 3.54
CA LEU A 494 13.35 8.24 4.25
C LEU A 494 13.08 7.13 3.23
N THR A 495 13.84 6.04 3.31
CA THR A 495 13.66 4.89 2.44
C THR A 495 12.67 3.90 3.06
N VAL A 496 11.61 3.54 2.33
CA VAL A 496 10.70 2.46 2.73
C VAL A 496 10.99 1.25 1.85
N THR A 497 11.62 0.22 2.41
CA THR A 497 12.00 -1.00 1.68
C THR A 497 10.89 -2.04 1.80
N ASN A 498 10.29 -2.46 0.68
CA ASN A 498 9.16 -3.37 0.68
C ASN A 498 9.45 -4.63 -0.16
N HIS A 499 8.57 -5.63 -0.07
CA HIS A 499 8.54 -6.75 -0.99
C HIS A 499 7.77 -6.36 -2.27
N ASP A 500 8.20 -6.87 -3.44
CA ASP A 500 7.54 -6.63 -4.74
C ASP A 500 6.03 -6.92 -4.75
N LYS A 501 5.57 -7.98 -4.06
CA LYS A 501 4.14 -8.33 -3.99
C LYS A 501 3.30 -7.30 -3.24
N PHE A 502 3.93 -6.46 -2.42
CA PHE A 502 3.26 -5.52 -1.52
C PHE A 502 3.48 -4.06 -1.95
N ALA A 503 4.34 -3.81 -2.95
CA ALA A 503 4.73 -2.47 -3.37
C ALA A 503 3.53 -1.65 -3.84
N ASP A 504 2.62 -2.26 -4.61
CA ASP A 504 1.45 -1.57 -5.16
C ASP A 504 0.42 -1.17 -4.09
N HIS A 505 0.09 -2.07 -3.15
CA HIS A 505 -0.87 -1.77 -2.07
C HIS A 505 -0.33 -0.67 -1.12
N ILE A 506 0.94 -0.77 -0.73
CA ILE A 506 1.58 0.26 0.10
C ILE A 506 1.70 1.57 -0.67
N LYS A 507 2.01 1.51 -1.97
CA LYS A 507 2.05 2.70 -2.83
C LYS A 507 0.67 3.34 -2.94
N GLU A 508 -0.41 2.60 -3.10
CA GLU A 508 -1.78 3.15 -3.14
C GLU A 508 -2.15 3.82 -1.82
N LEU A 509 -1.85 3.19 -0.68
CA LEU A 509 -2.12 3.76 0.63
C LEU A 509 -1.23 4.97 0.91
N LEU A 510 0.07 4.87 0.62
CA LEU A 510 1.03 5.96 0.74
C LEU A 510 0.64 7.12 -0.17
N ASP A 511 0.29 6.85 -1.43
CA ASP A 511 -0.23 7.84 -2.35
C ASP A 511 -1.49 8.43 -1.72
N SER A 512 -2.51 7.69 -1.32
CA SER A 512 -3.71 8.28 -0.68
C SER A 512 -3.46 9.18 0.55
N VAL A 513 -2.37 8.95 1.29
CA VAL A 513 -1.95 9.72 2.46
C VAL A 513 -1.04 10.91 2.10
N THR A 514 -0.19 10.77 1.08
CA THR A 514 0.86 11.74 0.68
C THR A 514 0.51 12.53 -0.58
N GLN A 515 -0.38 12.01 -1.39
CA GLN A 515 -0.90 12.54 -2.64
C GLN A 515 -2.43 12.42 -2.61
N SER A 516 -3.13 13.51 -2.79
CA SER A 516 -4.59 13.51 -2.85
C SER A 516 -5.08 12.94 -4.19
N ASP A 517 -4.68 11.72 -4.52
CA ASP A 517 -5.07 11.01 -5.72
C ASP A 517 -6.33 10.20 -5.45
N MET A 518 -7.28 10.35 -6.36
CA MET A 518 -8.58 9.72 -6.28
C MET A 518 -8.54 8.43 -7.08
N TYR A 519 -9.12 7.37 -6.53
CA TYR A 519 -9.18 6.05 -7.15
C TYR A 519 -10.63 5.69 -7.44
N LEU A 520 -10.95 5.43 -8.70
CA LEU A 520 -12.21 4.79 -9.05
C LEU A 520 -12.09 3.30 -8.75
N SER A 521 -13.12 2.72 -8.17
CA SER A 521 -13.18 1.28 -7.89
C SER A 521 -14.21 0.58 -8.74
N SER A 522 -13.95 -0.67 -9.09
CA SER A 522 -14.85 -1.56 -9.78
C SER A 522 -15.15 -2.73 -8.86
N ILE A 523 -16.44 -2.94 -8.61
CA ILE A 523 -17.00 -4.03 -7.84
C ILE A 523 -18.15 -4.61 -8.69
N PRO A 524 -18.43 -5.92 -8.63
CA PRO A 524 -19.66 -6.47 -9.20
C PRO A 524 -20.91 -5.75 -8.71
N VAL A 525 -21.89 -5.56 -9.60
CA VAL A 525 -23.23 -5.14 -9.19
C VAL A 525 -23.89 -6.29 -8.42
N PRO A 526 -24.80 -6.04 -7.46
CA PRO A 526 -25.50 -7.12 -6.78
C PRO A 526 -26.29 -8.00 -7.76
N VAL A 527 -26.32 -9.31 -7.52
CA VAL A 527 -27.14 -10.25 -8.28
C VAL A 527 -28.61 -9.96 -8.01
N THR A 528 -29.35 -9.57 -9.05
CA THR A 528 -30.77 -9.17 -8.98
C THR A 528 -31.53 -9.67 -10.20
N ASP A 529 -32.84 -9.92 -10.07
CA ASP A 529 -33.72 -10.34 -11.17
C ASP A 529 -34.04 -9.20 -12.18
N SER A 530 -33.47 -8.01 -11.95
CA SER A 530 -33.69 -6.81 -12.76
C SER A 530 -32.42 -5.96 -12.83
N GLY A 531 -32.28 -5.12 -13.87
CA GLY A 531 -31.08 -4.28 -14.05
C GLY A 531 -29.88 -5.07 -14.58
N ARG A 532 -28.66 -4.56 -14.41
CA ARG A 532 -27.45 -5.23 -14.93
C ARG A 532 -26.98 -6.44 -14.11
N GLY A 533 -27.56 -6.68 -12.93
CA GLY A 533 -27.31 -7.88 -12.13
C GLY A 533 -27.65 -9.19 -12.87
N ILE A 534 -28.55 -9.13 -13.86
CA ILE A 534 -28.89 -10.28 -14.72
C ILE A 534 -27.73 -10.74 -15.61
N HIS A 535 -26.71 -9.88 -15.83
CA HIS A 535 -25.55 -10.20 -16.65
C HIS A 535 -24.50 -11.01 -15.88
N HIS A 536 -24.78 -11.41 -14.64
CA HIS A 536 -23.96 -12.38 -13.94
C HIS A 536 -24.10 -13.77 -14.56
N PHE A 537 -22.97 -14.45 -14.69
CA PHE A 537 -22.91 -15.84 -15.13
C PHE A 537 -21.78 -16.60 -14.42
N PRO A 538 -21.93 -17.92 -14.26
CA PRO A 538 -20.87 -18.77 -13.74
C PRO A 538 -19.88 -19.13 -14.85
N LEU A 539 -18.62 -19.29 -14.47
CA LEU A 539 -17.55 -19.87 -15.27
C LEU A 539 -17.10 -21.20 -14.66
N PHE A 540 -16.42 -22.05 -15.41
CA PHE A 540 -15.89 -23.33 -14.92
C PHE A 540 -14.41 -23.44 -15.27
N ASN A 541 -13.57 -23.47 -14.24
CA ASN A 541 -12.14 -23.67 -14.39
C ASN A 541 -11.76 -25.12 -14.05
N LEU A 542 -10.68 -25.63 -14.63
CA LEU A 542 -10.10 -26.90 -14.23
C LEU A 542 -9.04 -26.67 -13.18
N ASN A 543 -9.20 -27.32 -12.02
CA ASN A 543 -8.11 -27.43 -11.08
C ASN A 543 -7.12 -28.49 -11.58
N TYR A 544 -5.83 -28.22 -11.49
CA TYR A 544 -4.78 -29.16 -11.85
C TYR A 544 -4.10 -29.64 -10.57
N VAL A 545 -4.23 -30.93 -10.28
CA VAL A 545 -3.50 -31.54 -9.18
C VAL A 545 -2.15 -31.98 -9.72
N PRO A 546 -1.03 -31.44 -9.21
CA PRO A 546 0.28 -31.92 -9.62
C PRO A 546 0.44 -33.36 -9.16
N ASN A 547 0.41 -34.30 -10.10
CA ASN A 547 0.74 -35.69 -9.84
C ASN A 547 2.11 -36.02 -10.43
N VAL A 548 2.72 -37.03 -9.83
CA VAL A 548 3.94 -37.63 -10.34
C VAL A 548 3.59 -39.02 -10.82
N ARG A 549 3.35 -39.16 -12.12
CA ARG A 549 3.18 -40.47 -12.74
C ARG A 549 4.56 -41.08 -12.96
N PHE A 550 4.64 -42.34 -12.61
CA PHE A 550 5.81 -43.18 -12.80
C PHE A 550 5.54 -44.02 -14.05
N VAL A 551 6.03 -43.57 -15.22
CA VAL A 551 5.87 -44.28 -16.50
C VAL A 551 7.06 -45.21 -16.70
N ASP A 552 6.84 -46.46 -17.10
CA ASP A 552 7.96 -47.36 -17.44
C ASP A 552 8.82 -46.67 -18.50
N ALA A 553 10.12 -46.57 -18.24
CA ALA A 553 11.02 -45.92 -19.18
C ALA A 553 11.06 -46.78 -20.46
N ASP A 554 10.70 -46.22 -21.61
CA ASP A 554 10.84 -46.90 -22.90
C ASP A 554 12.25 -47.48 -23.02
N ALA A 555 12.33 -48.77 -23.36
CA ALA A 555 13.59 -49.39 -23.72
C ALA A 555 14.07 -48.73 -25.01
N ALA A 556 15.07 -47.86 -24.87
CA ALA A 556 15.79 -47.17 -25.93
C ALA A 556 15.04 -46.03 -26.65
N GLU A 557 15.07 -44.84 -26.06
CA GLU A 557 15.65 -43.69 -26.77
C GLU A 557 16.88 -43.24 -25.99
N GLY A 558 18.03 -43.23 -26.66
CA GLY A 558 19.34 -43.03 -26.04
C GLY A 558 19.41 -41.72 -25.27
N THR A 559 19.26 -41.77 -23.94
CA THR A 559 19.92 -40.77 -23.08
C THR A 559 21.40 -40.88 -23.38
N ARG A 560 21.98 -39.88 -24.04
CA ARG A 560 23.42 -39.66 -24.02
C ARG A 560 23.85 -39.74 -22.56
N THR A 561 24.56 -40.80 -22.19
CA THR A 561 25.27 -40.86 -20.92
C THR A 561 26.11 -39.59 -20.88
N MET A 562 25.91 -38.73 -19.87
CA MET A 562 26.82 -37.61 -19.71
C MET A 562 28.16 -38.22 -19.33
N THR A 563 29.05 -38.32 -20.31
CA THR A 563 30.41 -38.88 -20.14
C THR A 563 31.27 -37.98 -19.27
N SER A 564 30.85 -36.73 -19.04
CA SER A 564 31.53 -35.79 -18.16
C SER A 564 30.55 -34.85 -17.46
N LEU A 565 30.89 -34.48 -16.23
CA LEU A 565 30.18 -33.46 -15.45
C LEU A 565 30.61 -32.07 -15.95
N ILE A 566 29.65 -31.28 -16.44
CA ILE A 566 29.87 -29.90 -16.87
C ILE A 566 29.20 -28.98 -15.87
N LEU A 567 29.98 -28.07 -15.28
CA LEU A 567 29.47 -27.06 -14.36
C LEU A 567 29.40 -25.71 -15.05
N THR A 568 28.53 -24.85 -14.53
CA THR A 568 28.39 -23.48 -15.03
C THR A 568 29.24 -22.54 -14.17
N PRO A 569 30.11 -21.73 -14.77
CA PRO A 569 30.78 -20.66 -14.05
C PRO A 569 29.74 -19.75 -13.40
N PHE A 570 29.99 -19.32 -12.18
CA PHE A 570 29.13 -18.41 -11.45
C PHE A 570 30.00 -17.40 -10.72
N ASP A 571 29.47 -16.19 -10.56
CA ASP A 571 30.04 -15.21 -9.67
C ASP A 571 29.50 -15.43 -8.25
N GLU A 572 30.30 -15.14 -7.24
CA GLU A 572 29.88 -15.22 -5.83
C GLU A 572 28.77 -14.20 -5.52
N ASN A 573 28.62 -13.18 -6.37
CA ASN A 573 27.63 -12.12 -6.25
C ASN A 573 26.42 -12.33 -7.18
N LEU A 574 25.24 -11.96 -6.70
CA LEU A 574 23.97 -11.89 -7.41
C LEU A 574 23.62 -10.42 -7.69
N GLY A 575 23.55 -10.01 -8.96
CA GLY A 575 23.06 -8.68 -9.29
C GLY A 575 21.55 -8.54 -9.07
N VAL A 576 21.17 -7.52 -8.32
CA VAL A 576 19.78 -7.19 -7.97
C VAL A 576 19.54 -5.70 -8.16
N THR A 577 18.67 -5.36 -9.10
CA THR A 577 18.25 -3.98 -9.35
C THR A 577 16.95 -3.68 -8.60
N VAL A 578 16.99 -2.67 -7.74
CA VAL A 578 15.84 -2.16 -6.99
C VAL A 578 15.41 -0.82 -7.59
N ILE A 579 14.21 -0.81 -8.15
CA ILE A 579 13.53 0.38 -8.66
C ILE A 579 12.71 0.98 -7.51
N ARG A 580 12.89 2.28 -7.26
CA ARG A 580 12.14 3.07 -6.28
C ARG A 580 11.47 4.26 -6.96
N THR A 581 10.60 4.93 -6.22
CA THR A 581 9.85 6.10 -6.73
C THR A 581 10.72 7.27 -7.19
N LYS A 582 11.95 7.39 -6.68
CA LYS A 582 12.86 8.52 -6.96
C LYS A 582 14.20 8.10 -7.57
N ASP A 583 14.58 6.83 -7.46
CA ASP A 583 15.84 6.30 -7.94
C ASP A 583 15.73 4.84 -8.39
N GLU A 584 16.73 4.40 -9.12
CA GLU A 584 16.99 3.00 -9.46
C GLU A 584 18.38 2.67 -8.91
N LYS A 585 18.51 1.55 -8.19
CA LYS A 585 19.78 1.15 -7.58
C LYS A 585 20.10 -0.30 -7.87
N HIS A 586 21.34 -0.56 -8.25
CA HIS A 586 21.88 -1.90 -8.39
C HIS A 586 22.61 -2.33 -7.12
N TYR A 587 22.33 -3.53 -6.63
CA TYR A 587 22.95 -4.18 -5.50
C TYR A 587 23.57 -5.49 -5.97
N GLU A 588 24.83 -5.71 -5.62
CA GLU A 588 25.43 -7.05 -5.68
C GLU A 588 25.16 -7.73 -4.33
N LEU A 589 24.41 -8.81 -4.27
CA LEU A 589 24.12 -9.58 -3.04
C LEU A 589 24.94 -10.87 -3.01
N SER A 590 25.10 -11.48 -1.85
CA SER A 590 25.75 -12.79 -1.74
C SER A 590 24.85 -13.88 -2.33
N ARG A 591 25.38 -14.70 -3.24
CA ARG A 591 24.67 -15.91 -3.70
C ARG A 591 24.66 -16.95 -2.59
N ASP A 592 23.62 -17.78 -2.58
CA ASP A 592 23.61 -18.98 -1.74
C ASP A 592 24.61 -19.98 -2.33
N LEU A 593 25.69 -20.25 -1.56
CA LEU A 593 26.78 -21.15 -1.93
C LEU A 593 26.78 -22.39 -1.04
N PHE A 594 27.10 -23.53 -1.64
CA PHE A 594 27.21 -24.83 -0.97
C PHE A 594 28.65 -25.30 -1.00
N THR A 595 29.14 -25.90 0.08
CA THR A 595 30.50 -26.48 0.08
C THR A 595 30.53 -27.77 -0.76
N VAL A 596 31.68 -28.06 -1.34
CA VAL A 596 31.88 -29.34 -2.04
C VAL A 596 31.63 -30.51 -1.10
N ASP A 597 32.05 -30.42 0.16
CA ASP A 597 31.85 -31.49 1.14
C ASP A 597 30.38 -31.75 1.48
N GLU A 598 29.55 -30.70 1.61
CA GLU A 598 28.10 -30.87 1.79
C GLU A 598 27.47 -31.59 0.59
N VAL A 599 27.82 -31.17 -0.63
CA VAL A 599 27.30 -31.77 -1.86
C VAL A 599 27.78 -33.23 -2.01
N VAL A 600 29.05 -33.50 -1.70
CA VAL A 600 29.65 -34.85 -1.70
C VAL A 600 28.96 -35.74 -0.68
N TYR A 601 28.74 -35.25 0.54
CA TYR A 601 28.05 -36.00 1.59
C TYR A 601 26.62 -36.36 1.18
N ASP A 602 25.88 -35.41 0.59
CA ASP A 602 24.52 -35.63 0.07
C ASP A 602 24.51 -36.72 -1.02
N ILE A 603 25.50 -36.75 -1.91
CA ILE A 603 25.63 -37.78 -2.94
C ILE A 603 26.03 -39.13 -2.34
N HIS A 604 27.09 -39.16 -1.53
CA HIS A 604 27.61 -40.38 -0.92
C HIS A 604 26.53 -41.09 -0.09
N SER A 605 25.79 -40.31 0.73
CA SER A 605 24.65 -40.82 1.49
C SER A 605 23.60 -41.47 0.60
N ARG A 606 23.31 -40.91 -0.58
CA ARG A 606 22.37 -41.49 -1.55
C ARG A 606 22.86 -42.79 -2.19
N PHE A 607 24.15 -42.93 -2.48
CA PHE A 607 24.72 -44.18 -2.99
C PHE A 607 24.71 -45.28 -1.92
N LYS A 608 25.07 -44.93 -0.68
CA LYS A 608 25.10 -45.87 0.45
C LYS A 608 23.73 -46.40 0.86
N LEU A 609 22.68 -45.57 0.70
CA LEU A 609 21.30 -45.94 1.05
C LEU A 609 20.60 -46.84 0.03
N ARG A 610 21.23 -47.18 -1.11
CA ARG A 610 20.61 -47.96 -2.20
C ARG A 610 21.35 -49.27 -2.48
N THR A 611 20.60 -50.30 -2.88
CA THR A 611 21.12 -51.58 -3.35
C THR A 611 21.25 -51.60 -4.87
N PHE A 612 22.40 -52.06 -5.37
CA PHE A 612 22.72 -52.16 -6.80
C PHE A 612 22.88 -53.64 -7.20
N GLU A 613 22.45 -53.99 -8.42
CA GLU A 613 22.57 -55.37 -8.94
C GLU A 613 24.00 -55.70 -9.39
N ASN A 614 24.71 -54.72 -9.97
CA ASN A 614 26.14 -54.75 -10.30
C ASN A 614 26.81 -53.48 -9.76
N LEU A 615 28.01 -53.60 -9.19
CA LEU A 615 28.79 -52.49 -8.62
C LEU A 615 29.85 -51.99 -9.61
N GLU A 616 29.42 -51.61 -10.81
CA GLU A 616 30.28 -51.01 -11.83
C GLU A 616 29.81 -49.57 -12.13
N PHE A 617 30.66 -48.59 -11.80
CA PHE A 617 30.38 -47.16 -11.98
C PHE A 617 31.46 -46.54 -12.86
N ASP A 618 31.10 -46.15 -14.09
CA ASP A 618 31.99 -45.45 -15.01
C ASP A 618 31.61 -43.98 -15.11
N PHE A 619 32.44 -43.09 -14.56
CA PHE A 619 32.26 -41.64 -14.58
C PHE A 619 33.06 -40.98 -15.71
N GLY A 620 33.44 -41.73 -16.75
CA GLY A 620 34.20 -41.27 -17.91
C GLY A 620 35.71 -41.30 -17.67
N ASP A 621 36.20 -40.41 -16.81
CA ASP A 621 37.64 -40.33 -16.48
C ASP A 621 38.08 -41.37 -15.45
N ARG A 622 37.13 -41.95 -14.70
CA ARG A 622 37.38 -42.94 -13.65
C ARG A 622 36.26 -43.98 -13.58
N SER A 623 36.64 -45.24 -13.46
CA SER A 623 35.73 -46.37 -13.32
C SER A 623 35.99 -47.13 -12.01
N PHE A 624 34.93 -47.52 -11.32
CA PHE A 624 34.98 -48.31 -10.09
C PHE A 624 34.23 -49.63 -10.29
N VAL A 625 34.88 -50.74 -9.96
CA VAL A 625 34.35 -52.11 -10.12
C VAL A 625 34.31 -52.78 -8.74
N ASP A 626 33.25 -53.52 -8.46
CA ASP A 626 32.99 -54.27 -7.23
C ASP A 626 32.95 -53.44 -5.93
N ARG A 627 32.78 -52.12 -6.00
CA ARG A 627 32.65 -51.24 -4.83
C ARG A 627 31.76 -50.02 -5.07
N TYR A 628 31.24 -49.43 -3.99
CA TYR A 628 30.58 -48.12 -4.05
C TYR A 628 31.61 -47.00 -4.23
N PRO A 629 31.24 -45.88 -4.87
CA PRO A 629 32.06 -44.67 -4.84
C PRO A 629 32.11 -44.14 -3.40
N GLU A 630 33.32 -43.97 -2.88
CA GLU A 630 33.54 -43.38 -1.56
C GLU A 630 33.49 -41.84 -1.66
N GLU A 631 33.47 -41.13 -0.53
CA GLU A 631 33.43 -39.66 -0.50
C GLU A 631 34.58 -39.03 -1.30
N ASP A 632 35.78 -39.59 -1.22
CA ASP A 632 36.95 -39.11 -1.94
C ASP A 632 36.81 -39.27 -3.47
N ASP A 633 36.16 -40.35 -3.92
CA ASP A 633 35.93 -40.61 -5.35
C ASP A 633 34.97 -39.57 -5.95
N ILE A 634 33.90 -39.27 -5.22
CA ILE A 634 32.89 -38.26 -5.62
C ILE A 634 33.50 -36.86 -5.57
N ARG A 635 34.28 -36.55 -4.53
CA ARG A 635 34.98 -35.26 -4.38
C ARG A 635 35.93 -35.01 -5.54
N ASP A 636 36.69 -36.03 -5.96
CA ASP A 636 37.64 -35.91 -7.07
C ASP A 636 36.94 -35.60 -8.40
N ILE A 637 35.80 -36.24 -8.68
CA ILE A 637 35.02 -36.00 -9.90
C ILE A 637 34.46 -34.57 -9.92
N VAL A 638 33.89 -34.11 -8.81
CA VAL A 638 33.37 -32.74 -8.68
C VAL A 638 34.49 -31.72 -8.83
N THR A 639 35.66 -31.97 -8.21
CA THR A 639 36.82 -31.06 -8.26
C THR A 639 37.42 -30.98 -9.66
N LEU A 640 37.48 -32.10 -10.40
CA LEU A 640 37.92 -32.12 -11.80
C LEU A 640 36.97 -31.31 -12.69
N ALA A 641 35.66 -31.45 -12.49
CA ALA A 641 34.66 -30.68 -13.23
C ALA A 641 34.69 -29.17 -12.90
N MET A 642 34.93 -28.82 -11.63
CA MET A 642 35.16 -27.43 -11.21
C MET A 642 36.38 -26.84 -11.93
N LYS A 643 37.50 -27.57 -11.96
CA LYS A 643 38.72 -27.14 -12.65
C LYS A 643 38.51 -26.99 -14.16
N ALA A 644 37.81 -27.92 -14.80
CA ALA A 644 37.51 -27.87 -16.22
C ALA A 644 36.58 -26.69 -16.59
N SER A 645 35.69 -26.31 -15.67
CA SER A 645 34.73 -25.21 -15.85
C SER A 645 35.28 -23.86 -15.37
N GLY A 646 36.55 -23.80 -14.95
CA GLY A 646 37.18 -22.56 -14.47
C GLY A 646 36.65 -22.07 -13.10
N ILE A 647 36.00 -22.93 -12.33
CA ILE A 647 35.51 -22.61 -10.98
C ILE A 647 36.68 -22.80 -10.00
N SER A 648 37.13 -21.71 -9.40
CA SER A 648 38.15 -21.70 -8.36
C SER A 648 37.50 -21.65 -6.97
N GLY A 649 37.95 -22.48 -6.03
CA GLY A 649 37.46 -22.49 -4.65
C GLY A 649 36.84 -23.83 -4.23
N GLY A 650 36.24 -23.87 -3.03
CA GLY A 650 35.60 -25.07 -2.46
C GLY A 650 34.07 -25.00 -2.42
N TYR A 651 33.47 -24.12 -3.24
CA TYR A 651 32.04 -23.79 -3.21
C TYR A 651 31.36 -23.98 -4.56
N LEU A 652 30.05 -24.20 -4.54
CA LEU A 652 29.18 -24.45 -5.69
C LEU A 652 27.89 -23.65 -5.56
N SER A 653 27.40 -23.06 -6.66
CA SER A 653 26.08 -22.43 -6.71
C SER A 653 24.95 -23.46 -6.62
N ASP A 654 23.72 -23.03 -6.28
CA ASP A 654 22.53 -23.89 -6.29
C ASP A 654 22.30 -24.54 -7.68
N LEU A 655 22.59 -23.81 -8.76
CA LEU A 655 22.54 -24.32 -10.12
C LEU A 655 23.56 -25.45 -10.34
N ASN A 656 24.80 -25.28 -9.86
CA ASN A 656 25.83 -26.31 -9.96
C ASN A 656 25.52 -27.52 -9.07
N ARG A 657 24.98 -27.31 -7.87
CA ARG A 657 24.47 -28.39 -7.01
C ARG A 657 23.43 -29.22 -7.76
N LYS A 658 22.47 -28.57 -8.41
CA LYS A 658 21.46 -29.24 -9.25
C LYS A 658 22.08 -29.98 -10.44
N GLN A 659 23.10 -29.42 -11.10
CA GLN A 659 23.82 -30.09 -12.20
C GLN A 659 24.58 -31.33 -11.73
N ILE A 660 25.26 -31.24 -10.59
CA ILE A 660 25.95 -32.34 -9.93
C ILE A 660 24.96 -33.43 -9.53
N ASP A 661 23.83 -33.04 -8.93
CA ASP A 661 22.75 -33.95 -8.61
C ASP A 661 22.26 -34.70 -9.85
N ILE A 662 21.98 -33.99 -10.96
CA ILE A 662 21.55 -34.58 -12.22
C ILE A 662 22.59 -35.59 -12.74
N TYR A 663 23.88 -35.23 -12.70
CA TYR A 663 24.98 -36.08 -13.17
C TYR A 663 25.09 -37.38 -12.36
N PHE A 664 25.12 -37.32 -11.02
CA PHE A 664 25.26 -38.52 -10.20
C PHE A 664 23.98 -39.36 -10.17
N ASN A 665 22.81 -38.73 -10.26
CA ASN A 665 21.52 -39.44 -10.33
C ASN A 665 21.40 -40.35 -11.56
N GLN A 666 22.18 -40.14 -12.63
CA GLN A 666 22.15 -41.00 -13.83
C GLN A 666 22.69 -42.42 -13.57
N TYR A 667 23.57 -42.57 -12.56
CA TYR A 667 24.21 -43.83 -12.16
C TYR A 667 23.49 -44.54 -11.02
N LEU A 668 22.55 -43.86 -10.35
CA LEU A 668 21.67 -44.52 -9.40
C LEU A 668 20.74 -45.49 -10.15
N PRO A 669 20.31 -46.60 -9.52
CA PRO A 669 19.41 -47.54 -10.18
C PRO A 669 18.17 -46.75 -10.57
N ARG A 670 17.92 -46.67 -11.89
CA ARG A 670 16.70 -46.04 -12.37
C ARG A 670 15.58 -46.81 -11.72
N THR A 671 14.74 -46.12 -10.95
CA THR A 671 13.41 -46.64 -10.69
C THR A 671 12.89 -47.02 -12.07
N LYS A 672 12.37 -48.24 -12.26
CA LYS A 672 11.85 -48.73 -13.56
C LYS A 672 10.85 -47.77 -14.21
N LYS A 673 10.49 -46.71 -13.50
CA LYS A 673 9.52 -45.70 -13.80
C LYS A 673 10.12 -44.29 -13.77
N LYS A 674 10.09 -43.59 -14.91
CA LYS A 674 10.37 -42.16 -15.07
C LYS A 674 9.30 -41.35 -14.34
N ARG A 675 9.71 -40.42 -13.46
CA ARG A 675 8.81 -39.43 -12.84
C ARG A 675 8.45 -38.38 -13.89
N VAL A 676 7.26 -38.51 -14.46
CA VAL A 676 6.64 -37.47 -15.27
C VAL A 676 5.74 -36.68 -14.33
N PHE A 677 6.05 -35.40 -14.17
CA PHE A 677 5.14 -34.46 -13.54
C PHE A 677 4.00 -34.23 -14.52
N GLU A 678 2.85 -34.77 -14.18
CA GLU A 678 1.63 -34.64 -14.94
C GLU A 678 0.65 -33.86 -14.07
N ASN A 679 0.17 -32.74 -14.59
CA ASN A 679 -0.95 -32.05 -13.98
C ASN A 679 -2.19 -32.90 -14.28
N ILE A 680 -2.56 -33.75 -13.33
CA ILE A 680 -3.80 -34.52 -13.44
C ILE A 680 -4.95 -33.54 -13.37
N GLU A 681 -5.86 -33.70 -14.31
CA GLU A 681 -7.09 -32.94 -14.39
C GLU A 681 -7.92 -33.24 -13.13
N GLY A 682 -7.91 -32.32 -12.18
CA GLY A 682 -8.78 -32.34 -11.02
C GLY A 682 -10.22 -31.99 -11.39
N ASP A 683 -11.05 -31.77 -10.38
CA ASP A 683 -12.46 -31.48 -10.59
C ASP A 683 -12.68 -30.09 -11.22
N LEU A 684 -13.84 -29.94 -11.88
CA LEU A 684 -14.28 -28.64 -12.36
C LEU A 684 -14.61 -27.76 -11.16
N GLN A 685 -13.97 -26.61 -11.09
CA GLN A 685 -14.21 -25.59 -10.08
C GLN A 685 -15.08 -24.49 -10.67
N PRO A 686 -16.32 -24.31 -10.17
CA PRO A 686 -17.13 -23.18 -10.58
C PRO A 686 -16.53 -21.86 -10.06
N VAL A 687 -16.59 -20.81 -10.88
CA VAL A 687 -16.11 -19.46 -10.58
C VAL A 687 -17.24 -18.48 -10.89
N GLY A 688 -17.79 -17.83 -9.86
CA GLY A 688 -18.88 -16.86 -10.01
C GLY A 688 -18.35 -15.49 -10.44
N THR A 689 -18.95 -14.89 -11.46
CA THR A 689 -18.63 -13.48 -11.81
C THR A 689 -19.05 -12.48 -10.72
N TRP A 690 -19.92 -12.90 -9.80
CA TRP A 690 -20.33 -12.13 -8.61
C TRP A 690 -19.27 -12.12 -7.50
N ASP A 691 -18.34 -13.08 -7.51
CA ASP A 691 -17.23 -13.20 -6.55
C ASP A 691 -15.94 -12.54 -7.05
N MET A 692 -16.02 -11.74 -8.12
CA MET A 692 -14.84 -11.02 -8.65
C MET A 692 -14.27 -10.05 -7.62
N ASP A 693 -12.95 -10.11 -7.46
CA ASP A 693 -12.19 -9.18 -6.62
C ASP A 693 -12.38 -7.72 -7.05
N LYS A 694 -12.35 -6.83 -6.06
CA LYS A 694 -12.37 -5.38 -6.28
C LYS A 694 -11.12 -4.97 -7.06
N THR A 695 -11.33 -4.22 -8.15
CA THR A 695 -10.25 -3.57 -8.91
C THR A 695 -10.33 -2.05 -8.75
N SER A 696 -9.21 -1.34 -8.91
CA SER A 696 -9.17 0.12 -8.83
C SER A 696 -8.28 0.71 -9.92
N ILE A 697 -8.58 1.94 -10.31
CA ILE A 697 -7.73 2.73 -11.21
C ILE A 697 -7.55 4.15 -10.68
N ARG A 698 -6.35 4.70 -10.86
CA ARG A 698 -6.04 6.08 -10.46
C ARG A 698 -6.68 7.06 -11.45
N LEU A 699 -7.31 8.12 -10.95
CA LEU A 699 -7.98 9.12 -11.79
C LEU A 699 -7.03 9.77 -12.83
N SER A 700 -5.74 9.91 -12.51
CA SER A 700 -4.74 10.44 -13.44
C SER A 700 -4.37 9.49 -14.59
N GLU A 701 -4.65 8.20 -14.46
CA GLU A 701 -4.43 7.23 -15.55
C GLU A 701 -5.49 7.35 -16.65
N LEU A 702 -6.68 7.87 -16.29
CA LEU A 702 -7.72 8.26 -17.26
C LEU A 702 -7.35 9.48 -18.11
N ASP A 703 -6.26 10.17 -17.78
CA ASP A 703 -5.67 11.22 -18.63
C ASP A 703 -4.56 10.66 -19.55
N ARG A 704 -4.29 9.34 -19.51
CA ARG A 704 -3.31 8.63 -20.35
C ARG A 704 -4.03 7.62 -21.26
N ASP A 705 -3.63 6.35 -21.24
CA ASP A 705 -4.14 5.30 -22.13
C ASP A 705 -5.32 4.51 -21.55
N ALA A 706 -5.52 4.57 -20.23
CA ALA A 706 -6.56 3.81 -19.58
C ALA A 706 -7.95 4.44 -19.75
N ALA A 707 -8.99 3.62 -19.70
CA ALA A 707 -10.38 4.09 -19.76
C ALA A 707 -11.26 3.40 -18.73
N ALA A 708 -12.34 4.09 -18.37
CA ALA A 708 -13.39 3.61 -17.49
C ALA A 708 -14.73 3.70 -18.21
N PHE A 709 -15.51 2.62 -18.20
CA PHE A 709 -16.85 2.54 -18.78
C PHE A 709 -17.90 2.39 -17.68
N LEU A 710 -18.96 3.20 -17.79
CA LEU A 710 -20.04 3.36 -16.80
C LEU A 710 -21.40 3.12 -17.47
N SER A 711 -22.40 2.75 -16.69
CA SER A 711 -23.82 2.73 -17.13
C SER A 711 -24.42 4.12 -17.19
N GLU A 712 -25.51 4.30 -17.94
CA GLU A 712 -26.39 5.47 -17.77
C GLU A 712 -27.07 5.47 -16.38
N ASP A 713 -27.33 4.29 -15.80
CA ASP A 713 -27.91 4.14 -14.45
C ASP A 713 -26.90 4.30 -13.30
N LEU A 714 -25.79 5.01 -13.56
CA LEU A 714 -24.67 5.21 -12.63
C LEU A 714 -25.09 5.74 -11.24
N ASP A 715 -26.16 6.53 -11.16
CA ASP A 715 -26.66 7.05 -9.89
C ASP A 715 -27.24 5.98 -8.96
N SER A 716 -27.75 4.88 -9.53
CA SER A 716 -28.25 3.74 -8.76
C SER A 716 -27.19 2.66 -8.53
N GLU A 717 -26.25 2.49 -9.45
CA GLU A 717 -25.34 1.35 -9.44
C GLU A 717 -23.98 1.65 -8.81
N LEU A 718 -23.51 2.91 -8.87
CA LEU A 718 -22.22 3.25 -8.27
C LEU A 718 -22.32 3.35 -6.75
N ASN A 719 -21.24 2.96 -6.08
CA ASN A 719 -21.07 3.30 -4.67
C ASN A 719 -20.88 4.82 -4.47
N GLU A 720 -21.17 5.31 -3.26
CA GLU A 720 -21.07 6.74 -2.95
C GLU A 720 -19.66 7.28 -3.23
N GLN A 721 -18.60 6.53 -2.92
CA GLN A 721 -17.22 6.92 -3.19
C GLN A 721 -16.98 7.25 -4.68
N ASN A 722 -17.40 6.39 -5.61
CA ASN A 722 -17.26 6.60 -7.04
C ASN A 722 -18.08 7.78 -7.53
N LYS A 723 -19.32 7.96 -7.02
CA LYS A 723 -20.15 9.13 -7.36
C LYS A 723 -19.46 10.44 -6.99
N LEU A 724 -18.83 10.50 -5.82
CA LEU A 724 -18.05 11.66 -5.37
C LEU A 724 -16.89 11.97 -6.30
N ILE A 725 -16.14 10.93 -6.69
CA ILE A 725 -14.98 11.07 -7.55
C ILE A 725 -15.39 11.56 -8.94
N LEU A 726 -16.45 10.99 -9.49
CA LEU A 726 -16.99 11.41 -10.78
C LEU A 726 -17.56 12.83 -10.71
N GLY A 727 -18.28 13.19 -9.65
CA GLY A 727 -18.76 14.55 -9.40
C GLY A 727 -17.62 15.58 -9.41
N TYR A 728 -16.54 15.29 -8.69
CA TYR A 728 -15.32 16.09 -8.70
C TYR A 728 -14.70 16.21 -10.11
N LEU A 729 -14.60 15.08 -10.83
CA LEU A 729 -14.08 15.05 -12.20
C LEU A 729 -14.90 15.94 -13.14
N LYS A 730 -16.23 15.93 -13.00
CA LYS A 730 -17.16 16.76 -13.78
C LYS A 730 -16.96 18.24 -13.52
N GLU A 731 -16.80 18.65 -12.26
CA GLU A 731 -16.52 20.05 -11.91
C GLU A 731 -15.16 20.51 -12.46
N MET A 732 -14.13 19.68 -12.30
CA MET A 732 -12.77 19.94 -12.76
C MET A 732 -12.67 20.10 -14.28
N ARG A 733 -13.35 19.25 -15.03
CA ARG A 733 -13.31 19.23 -16.50
C ARG A 733 -14.38 20.12 -17.14
N GLY A 734 -15.50 20.39 -16.46
CA GLY A 734 -16.61 21.20 -16.97
C GLY A 734 -16.42 22.73 -16.90
N GLY A 735 -15.41 23.22 -16.16
CA GLY A 735 -15.27 24.65 -15.81
C GLY A 735 -14.52 25.57 -16.80
N ARG A 736 -14.12 25.14 -18.00
CA ARG A 736 -13.43 26.03 -18.96
C ARG A 736 -13.79 25.71 -20.41
N GLU A 737 -14.41 26.64 -21.11
CA GLU A 737 -14.18 26.85 -22.54
C GLU A 737 -12.70 27.25 -22.74
N ARG A 738 -11.78 26.29 -22.60
CA ARG A 738 -10.40 26.45 -23.02
C ARG A 738 -10.39 26.30 -24.53
N GLY A 739 -10.34 27.44 -25.21
CA GLY A 739 -10.20 27.52 -26.66
C GLY A 739 -9.12 26.57 -27.16
N LYS A 740 -9.51 25.72 -28.12
CA LYS A 740 -8.68 24.97 -29.08
C LYS A 740 -7.19 24.94 -28.71
N GLN A 741 -6.84 24.31 -27.59
CA GLN A 741 -5.52 23.70 -27.51
C GLN A 741 -5.60 22.56 -28.51
N MET A 742 -4.66 22.53 -29.45
CA MET A 742 -4.47 21.38 -30.31
C MET A 742 -4.27 20.16 -29.44
N ALA A 743 -5.36 19.46 -29.16
CA ALA A 743 -5.35 18.18 -28.51
C ALA A 743 -4.79 17.22 -29.55
N LEU A 744 -3.58 16.70 -29.28
CA LEU A 744 -3.03 15.54 -29.98
C LEU A 744 -3.93 14.30 -29.81
N PHE A 745 -4.94 14.38 -28.94
CA PHE A 745 -6.00 13.40 -28.79
C PHE A 745 -7.32 14.04 -29.17
N GLN A 746 -7.78 13.78 -30.39
CA GLN A 746 -9.16 14.05 -30.75
C GLN A 746 -10.08 13.13 -29.92
N PRO A 747 -11.30 13.57 -29.58
CA PRO A 747 -12.35 12.63 -29.17
C PRO A 747 -12.36 11.49 -30.16
N GLU A 748 -12.22 10.26 -29.67
CA GLU A 748 -12.26 9.08 -30.53
C GLU A 748 -13.50 9.23 -31.40
N ASP A 749 -13.31 9.31 -32.73
CA ASP A 749 -14.39 9.54 -33.69
C ASP A 749 -15.54 8.55 -33.45
N TYR A 750 -15.22 7.38 -32.88
CA TYR A 750 -16.16 6.42 -32.34
C TYR A 750 -17.25 7.01 -31.43
N VAL A 751 -16.88 7.72 -30.35
CA VAL A 751 -17.86 8.27 -29.38
C VAL A 751 -18.67 9.40 -30.01
N ARG A 752 -18.03 10.24 -30.82
CA ARG A 752 -18.70 11.36 -31.51
C ARG A 752 -19.71 10.91 -32.56
N THR A 753 -19.45 9.80 -33.23
CA THR A 753 -20.34 9.28 -34.27
C THR A 753 -21.49 8.43 -33.72
N ARG A 754 -21.47 8.08 -32.43
CA ARG A 754 -22.43 7.14 -31.80
C ARG A 754 -23.03 7.66 -30.47
N PRO A 755 -23.53 8.91 -30.41
CA PRO A 755 -24.04 9.50 -29.16
C PRO A 755 -25.25 8.77 -28.58
N ASP A 756 -25.98 7.99 -29.39
CA ASP A 756 -27.20 7.28 -28.98
C ASP A 756 -26.93 6.18 -27.94
N PHE A 757 -25.70 5.68 -27.85
CA PHE A 757 -25.37 4.58 -26.93
C PHE A 757 -24.04 4.70 -26.21
N ILE A 758 -23.21 5.68 -26.54
CA ILE A 758 -22.01 6.00 -25.76
C ILE A 758 -21.72 7.50 -25.80
N ARG A 759 -21.36 8.06 -24.65
CA ARG A 759 -20.98 9.47 -24.52
C ARG A 759 -19.86 9.62 -23.50
N THR A 760 -19.21 10.77 -23.50
CA THR A 760 -18.30 11.12 -22.40
C THR A 760 -19.08 11.50 -21.15
N TYR A 761 -18.54 11.16 -19.99
CA TYR A 761 -19.16 11.51 -18.71
C TYR A 761 -19.23 13.02 -18.49
N VAL A 762 -18.18 13.75 -18.93
CA VAL A 762 -18.13 15.21 -18.87
C VAL A 762 -18.49 15.80 -20.24
N PRO A 763 -19.62 16.53 -20.35
CA PRO A 763 -20.02 17.13 -21.62
C PRO A 763 -18.93 18.04 -22.20
N GLY A 764 -18.59 17.84 -23.48
CA GLY A 764 -17.56 18.62 -24.17
C GLY A 764 -16.11 18.22 -23.85
N ASP A 765 -15.88 17.34 -22.87
CA ASP A 765 -14.60 16.66 -22.71
C ASP A 765 -14.60 15.39 -23.56
N THR A 766 -13.44 15.05 -24.08
CA THR A 766 -13.22 14.00 -25.07
C THR A 766 -12.53 12.78 -24.45
N ARG A 767 -12.11 12.90 -23.19
CA ARG A 767 -11.41 11.87 -22.41
C ARG A 767 -12.39 10.99 -21.62
N PRO A 768 -12.02 9.74 -21.30
CA PRO A 768 -12.79 8.87 -20.41
C PRO A 768 -12.89 9.48 -19.00
N PRO A 769 -13.91 9.13 -18.19
CA PRO A 769 -14.82 8.00 -18.35
C PRO A 769 -15.88 8.14 -19.44
N TYR A 770 -16.29 7.00 -20.00
CA TYR A 770 -17.40 6.88 -20.94
C TYR A 770 -18.64 6.36 -20.24
N VAL A 771 -19.80 6.92 -20.59
CA VAL A 771 -21.11 6.47 -20.14
C VAL A 771 -21.78 5.76 -21.31
N VAL A 772 -22.24 4.54 -21.05
CA VAL A 772 -22.79 3.62 -22.04
C VAL A 772 -24.25 3.37 -21.70
N ASN A 773 -25.09 3.32 -22.72
CA ASN A 773 -26.50 2.96 -22.57
C ASN A 773 -26.64 1.60 -21.86
N THR A 774 -27.40 1.58 -20.76
CA THR A 774 -27.57 0.39 -19.91
C THR A 774 -27.97 -0.85 -20.70
N SER A 775 -28.85 -0.71 -21.72
CA SER A 775 -29.32 -1.85 -22.52
C SER A 775 -28.22 -2.50 -23.38
N LYS A 776 -27.20 -1.72 -23.76
CA LYS A 776 -26.04 -2.19 -24.54
C LYS A 776 -24.86 -2.59 -23.65
N PHE A 777 -24.81 -2.12 -22.41
CA PHE A 777 -23.74 -2.43 -21.48
C PHE A 777 -24.01 -3.75 -20.74
N LYS A 778 -23.78 -4.85 -21.46
CA LYS A 778 -23.98 -6.24 -21.01
C LYS A 778 -22.94 -6.73 -20.01
N SER A 779 -22.46 -5.86 -19.11
CA SER A 779 -21.47 -6.22 -18.09
C SER A 779 -22.03 -6.04 -16.68
N PRO A 780 -21.81 -7.01 -15.77
CA PRO A 780 -22.22 -6.91 -14.38
C PRO A 780 -21.22 -6.14 -13.50
N GLN A 781 -20.25 -5.43 -14.07
CA GLN A 781 -19.31 -4.61 -13.30
C GLN A 781 -19.85 -3.18 -13.14
N GLN A 782 -19.77 -2.61 -11.93
CA GLN A 782 -20.17 -1.22 -11.68
C GLN A 782 -19.43 -0.25 -12.62
N VAL A 783 -18.13 -0.49 -12.79
CA VAL A 783 -17.24 0.23 -13.71
C VAL A 783 -16.36 -0.82 -14.40
N VAL A 784 -16.18 -0.72 -15.72
CA VAL A 784 -15.18 -1.56 -16.42
C VAL A 784 -13.94 -0.72 -16.67
N PHE A 785 -12.80 -1.15 -16.12
CA PHE A 785 -11.49 -0.56 -16.38
C PHE A 785 -10.77 -1.31 -17.49
N VAL A 786 -10.12 -0.57 -18.37
CA VAL A 786 -9.20 -1.09 -19.38
C VAL A 786 -7.89 -0.30 -19.30
N SER A 787 -6.77 -1.01 -19.41
CA SER A 787 -5.44 -0.47 -19.14
C SER A 787 -4.78 0.12 -20.39
N HIS A 788 -5.19 -0.33 -21.58
CA HIS A 788 -4.53 0.01 -22.85
C HIS A 788 -5.52 0.26 -23.99
N SER A 789 -5.07 0.93 -25.06
CA SER A 789 -5.89 1.26 -26.24
C SER A 789 -6.53 0.03 -26.92
N PRO A 790 -5.82 -1.10 -27.14
CA PRO A 790 -6.43 -2.28 -27.76
C PRO A 790 -7.67 -2.80 -27.03
N GLU A 791 -7.60 -2.90 -25.69
CA GLU A 791 -8.74 -3.31 -24.86
C GLU A 791 -9.90 -2.32 -24.95
N ARG A 792 -9.60 -1.02 -24.97
CA ARG A 792 -10.60 0.05 -25.12
C ARG A 792 -11.36 -0.06 -26.44
N GLU A 793 -10.65 -0.29 -27.54
CA GLU A 793 -11.22 -0.51 -28.87
C GLU A 793 -12.07 -1.79 -28.95
N PHE A 794 -11.64 -2.84 -28.25
CA PHE A 794 -12.41 -4.07 -28.14
C PHE A 794 -13.71 -3.86 -27.36
N VAL A 795 -13.68 -3.14 -26.23
CA VAL A 795 -14.90 -2.82 -25.47
C VAL A 795 -15.89 -1.99 -26.28
N PHE A 796 -15.42 -1.02 -27.08
CA PHE A 796 -16.29 -0.31 -28.02
C PHE A 796 -16.98 -1.27 -29.00
N SER A 797 -16.22 -2.21 -29.54
CA SER A 797 -16.75 -3.21 -30.47
C SER A 797 -17.76 -4.15 -29.78
N LEU A 798 -17.55 -4.53 -28.52
CA LEU A 798 -18.52 -5.30 -27.71
C LEU A 798 -19.84 -4.52 -27.52
N ILE A 799 -19.77 -3.23 -27.24
CA ILE A 799 -20.95 -2.37 -27.06
C ILE A 799 -21.75 -2.26 -28.37
N GLU A 800 -21.06 -2.06 -29.50
CA GLU A 800 -21.69 -2.00 -30.83
C GLU A 800 -22.42 -3.29 -31.21
N HIS A 801 -21.84 -4.42 -30.83
CA HIS A 801 -22.32 -5.75 -31.15
C HIS A 801 -23.08 -6.42 -30.00
N SER A 802 -23.50 -5.66 -28.99
CA SER A 802 -24.27 -6.13 -27.83
C SER A 802 -25.58 -6.86 -28.21
N ALA A 803 -26.05 -6.71 -29.45
CA ALA A 803 -27.13 -7.51 -29.99
C ALA A 803 -26.78 -8.99 -30.23
N TYR A 804 -25.54 -9.42 -30.13
CA TYR A 804 -25.18 -10.85 -30.30
C TYR A 804 -24.58 -11.43 -29.02
N ILE A 805 -24.67 -10.69 -27.92
CA ILE A 805 -23.96 -10.95 -26.67
C ILE A 805 -24.94 -10.78 -25.51
N ASP A 806 -24.97 -11.76 -24.62
CA ASP A 806 -25.86 -11.78 -23.46
C ASP A 806 -25.21 -11.16 -22.23
N ALA A 807 -23.93 -11.47 -22.01
CA ALA A 807 -23.14 -10.90 -20.95
C ALA A 807 -21.64 -10.93 -21.27
N TRP A 808 -20.86 -10.03 -20.66
CA TRP A 808 -19.40 -10.09 -20.71
C TRP A 808 -18.76 -9.45 -19.48
N ILE A 809 -17.55 -9.88 -19.14
CA ILE A 809 -16.73 -9.28 -18.08
C ILE A 809 -15.31 -9.00 -18.60
N LYS A 810 -14.66 -7.96 -18.06
CA LYS A 810 -13.19 -7.85 -18.05
C LYS A 810 -12.69 -8.52 -16.78
N SER A 811 -11.97 -9.60 -16.97
CA SER A 811 -11.31 -10.35 -15.91
C SER A 811 -10.18 -9.52 -15.28
N PRO A 812 -10.03 -9.53 -13.96
CA PRO A 812 -8.84 -8.99 -13.30
C PRO A 812 -7.58 -9.77 -13.68
N ASP A 813 -6.44 -9.08 -13.74
CA ASP A 813 -5.15 -9.67 -14.13
C ASP A 813 -4.67 -10.80 -13.20
N LYS A 814 -5.22 -10.88 -11.97
CA LYS A 814 -4.89 -11.88 -10.95
C LYS A 814 -6.13 -12.33 -10.17
N ASN A 815 -6.06 -13.51 -9.54
CA ASN A 815 -7.02 -14.03 -8.55
C ASN A 815 -8.47 -14.29 -9.03
N PHE A 816 -8.73 -14.36 -10.34
CA PHE A 816 -10.06 -14.70 -10.86
C PHE A 816 -10.10 -16.03 -11.64
N TYR A 817 -9.57 -16.05 -12.87
CA TYR A 817 -9.54 -17.25 -13.71
C TYR A 817 -8.12 -17.48 -14.23
N SER A 818 -7.32 -18.26 -13.51
CA SER A 818 -5.90 -18.51 -13.83
C SER A 818 -5.73 -19.76 -14.68
N ILE A 819 -4.91 -19.65 -15.73
CA ILE A 819 -4.46 -20.74 -16.60
C ILE A 819 -2.94 -20.84 -16.51
N ASP A 820 -2.46 -22.00 -16.10
CA ASP A 820 -1.03 -22.30 -16.08
C ASP A 820 -0.54 -22.65 -17.49
N TYR A 821 0.63 -22.12 -17.85
CA TYR A 821 1.28 -22.39 -19.11
C TYR A 821 2.79 -22.52 -18.94
N GLU A 822 3.43 -23.13 -19.94
CA GLU A 822 4.85 -23.39 -19.93
C GLU A 822 5.46 -23.13 -21.29
N TYR A 823 6.64 -22.51 -21.29
CA TYR A 823 7.38 -22.20 -22.51
C TYR A 823 8.89 -22.23 -22.27
N TRP A 824 9.65 -22.27 -23.37
CA TRP A 824 11.12 -22.24 -23.32
C TRP A 824 11.60 -20.83 -23.62
N LYS A 825 12.13 -20.14 -22.60
CA LYS A 825 12.72 -18.82 -22.75
C LYS A 825 14.09 -18.94 -23.42
N ALA A 826 14.31 -18.19 -24.50
CA ALA A 826 15.52 -18.25 -25.34
C ALA A 826 15.91 -19.69 -25.78
N GLY A 827 14.93 -20.61 -25.85
CA GLY A 827 15.14 -22.01 -26.22
C GLY A 827 15.92 -22.88 -25.23
N LYS A 828 16.23 -22.38 -24.02
CA LYS A 828 17.08 -23.09 -23.04
C LYS A 828 16.42 -23.27 -21.68
N ASP A 829 15.71 -22.26 -21.20
CA ASP A 829 15.14 -22.28 -19.85
C ASP A 829 13.65 -22.57 -19.89
N ARG A 830 13.24 -23.66 -19.25
CA ARG A 830 11.83 -24.04 -19.11
C ARG A 830 11.18 -23.17 -18.04
N VAL A 831 10.31 -22.25 -18.45
CA VAL A 831 9.64 -21.29 -17.57
C VAL A 831 8.16 -21.65 -17.46
N ARG A 832 7.67 -21.75 -16.21
CA ARG A 832 6.25 -21.93 -15.88
C ARG A 832 5.68 -20.64 -15.34
N ARG A 833 4.55 -20.22 -15.89
CA ARG A 833 3.82 -19.02 -15.46
C ARG A 833 2.32 -19.31 -15.50
N SER A 834 1.54 -18.40 -14.95
CA SER A 834 0.10 -18.41 -15.09
C SER A 834 -0.37 -17.05 -15.62
N PHE A 835 -1.52 -17.05 -16.27
CA PHE A 835 -2.17 -15.82 -16.72
C PHE A 835 -3.68 -15.91 -16.60
N ASN A 836 -4.34 -14.76 -16.51
CA ASN A 836 -5.79 -14.66 -16.55
C ASN A 836 -6.20 -14.11 -17.92
N PRO A 837 -7.12 -14.77 -18.65
CA PRO A 837 -7.65 -14.22 -19.91
C PRO A 837 -8.35 -12.89 -19.68
N ASP A 838 -8.22 -11.95 -20.63
CA ASP A 838 -8.78 -10.60 -20.50
C ASP A 838 -10.31 -10.55 -20.42
N PHE A 839 -11.02 -11.22 -21.33
CA PHE A 839 -12.48 -11.13 -21.42
C PHE A 839 -13.14 -12.51 -21.45
N PHE A 840 -14.28 -12.60 -20.78
CA PHE A 840 -15.22 -13.72 -20.91
C PHE A 840 -16.55 -13.17 -21.43
N ILE A 841 -17.04 -13.73 -22.53
CA ILE A 841 -18.24 -13.26 -23.23
C ILE A 841 -19.21 -14.45 -23.33
N LYS A 842 -20.38 -14.31 -22.70
CA LYS A 842 -21.48 -15.27 -22.74
C LYS A 842 -22.44 -14.95 -23.87
N ILE A 843 -22.79 -15.97 -24.63
CA ILE A 843 -23.80 -15.94 -25.70
C ILE A 843 -24.79 -17.09 -25.43
N ASP A 844 -26.07 -16.78 -25.31
CA ASP A 844 -27.17 -17.74 -25.24
C ASP A 844 -27.39 -18.33 -26.63
N LEU A 845 -27.28 -19.65 -26.74
CA LEU A 845 -27.23 -20.32 -28.03
C LEU A 845 -28.60 -20.25 -28.75
N ASP A 846 -29.69 -20.34 -28.00
CA ASP A 846 -31.04 -20.32 -28.55
C ASP A 846 -31.40 -18.92 -29.07
N GLU A 847 -31.15 -17.88 -28.26
CA GLU A 847 -31.36 -16.49 -28.68
C GLU A 847 -30.47 -16.11 -29.87
N TYR A 848 -29.22 -16.57 -29.87
CA TYR A 848 -28.27 -16.29 -30.93
C TYR A 848 -28.65 -16.96 -32.25
N ILE A 849 -29.03 -18.24 -32.25
CA ILE A 849 -29.53 -18.95 -33.43
C ILE A 849 -30.78 -18.25 -33.99
N SER A 850 -31.76 -17.95 -33.14
CA SER A 850 -32.99 -17.26 -33.53
C SER A 850 -32.70 -15.92 -34.21
N ARG A 851 -31.73 -15.17 -33.68
CA ARG A 851 -31.31 -13.89 -34.24
C ARG A 851 -30.62 -14.03 -35.60
N LEU A 852 -29.73 -15.01 -35.75
CA LEU A 852 -29.06 -15.29 -37.01
C LEU A 852 -30.04 -15.74 -38.10
N GLU A 853 -31.04 -16.56 -37.73
CA GLU A 853 -32.14 -16.96 -38.63
C GLU A 853 -32.94 -15.73 -39.08
N GLY A 854 -33.30 -14.84 -38.15
CA GLY A 854 -33.99 -13.58 -38.48
C GLY A 854 -33.21 -12.63 -39.39
N GLN A 855 -31.88 -12.76 -39.45
CA GLN A 855 -30.99 -11.95 -40.30
C GLN A 855 -30.53 -12.66 -41.59
N ASN A 856 -31.08 -13.85 -41.89
CA ASN A 856 -30.67 -14.70 -43.03
C ASN A 856 -29.17 -15.08 -43.03
N ALA A 857 -28.53 -15.12 -41.85
CA ALA A 857 -27.13 -15.47 -41.69
C ALA A 857 -26.95 -16.99 -41.48
N VAL A 858 -27.15 -17.78 -42.54
CA VAL A 858 -27.20 -19.26 -42.47
C VAL A 858 -25.85 -19.98 -42.63
N GLN A 859 -24.75 -19.24 -42.80
CA GLN A 859 -23.45 -19.81 -43.23
C GLN A 859 -22.85 -20.85 -42.27
N ASN A 860 -23.03 -20.67 -40.95
CA ASN A 860 -22.43 -21.54 -39.91
C ASN A 860 -23.49 -22.19 -39.00
N MET A 861 -24.75 -22.24 -39.44
CA MET A 861 -25.88 -22.65 -38.61
C MET A 861 -25.83 -24.12 -38.19
N GLU A 862 -25.26 -24.99 -39.04
CA GLU A 862 -25.14 -26.43 -38.76
C GLU A 862 -24.27 -26.71 -37.52
N ALA A 863 -23.17 -25.97 -37.35
CA ALA A 863 -22.29 -26.12 -36.19
C ALA A 863 -23.00 -25.69 -34.88
N LEU A 864 -23.73 -24.58 -34.92
CA LEU A 864 -24.51 -24.09 -33.78
C LEU A 864 -25.62 -25.05 -33.39
N LYS A 865 -26.40 -25.54 -34.38
CA LYS A 865 -27.45 -26.55 -34.16
C LYS A 865 -26.88 -27.87 -33.64
N THR A 866 -25.67 -28.24 -34.05
CA THR A 866 -24.97 -29.41 -33.51
C THR A 866 -24.66 -29.26 -32.02
N LEU A 867 -24.23 -28.08 -31.57
CA LEU A 867 -24.01 -27.82 -30.13
C LEU A 867 -25.34 -27.82 -29.36
N GLN A 868 -26.38 -27.20 -29.91
CA GLN A 868 -27.72 -27.19 -29.31
C GLN A 868 -28.27 -28.62 -29.14
N ASN A 869 -28.11 -29.46 -30.16
CA ASN A 869 -28.51 -30.88 -30.12
C ASN A 869 -27.72 -31.71 -29.09
N ARG A 870 -26.51 -31.26 -28.71
CA ARG A 870 -25.72 -31.86 -27.62
C ARG A 870 -26.14 -31.36 -26.23
N GLY A 871 -27.17 -30.52 -26.14
CA GLY A 871 -27.67 -29.96 -24.90
C GLY A 871 -26.84 -28.79 -24.36
N ILE A 872 -26.02 -28.14 -25.21
CA ILE A 872 -25.33 -26.90 -24.87
C ILE A 872 -26.34 -25.75 -24.95
N GLU A 873 -26.38 -24.91 -23.92
CA GLU A 873 -27.30 -23.77 -23.81
C GLU A 873 -26.56 -22.43 -24.01
N ALA A 874 -25.26 -22.36 -23.68
CA ALA A 874 -24.49 -21.13 -23.82
C ALA A 874 -23.08 -21.35 -24.39
N LEU A 875 -22.62 -20.39 -25.19
CA LEU A 875 -21.24 -20.27 -25.64
C LEU A 875 -20.49 -19.27 -24.76
N ILE A 876 -19.28 -19.62 -24.32
CA ILE A 876 -18.36 -18.74 -23.61
C ILE A 876 -17.15 -18.46 -24.53
N ARG A 877 -17.09 -17.26 -25.12
CA ARG A 877 -15.94 -16.79 -25.89
C ARG A 877 -14.95 -16.16 -24.92
N VAL A 878 -13.78 -16.78 -24.78
CA VAL A 878 -12.67 -16.31 -23.95
C VAL A 878 -11.68 -15.59 -24.85
N VAL A 879 -11.34 -14.35 -24.51
CA VAL A 879 -10.50 -13.50 -25.36
C VAL A 879 -9.31 -12.99 -24.56
N GLU A 880 -8.12 -13.14 -25.13
CA GLU A 880 -6.88 -12.51 -24.69
C GLU A 880 -6.47 -11.46 -25.72
N ILE A 881 -6.17 -10.24 -25.28
CA ILE A 881 -5.78 -9.14 -26.15
C ILE A 881 -4.27 -8.90 -26.09
N LYS A 882 -3.66 -8.68 -27.24
CA LYS A 882 -2.26 -8.25 -27.39
C LYS A 882 -2.17 -7.07 -28.35
N SER A 883 -1.10 -6.28 -28.23
CA SER A 883 -0.80 -5.23 -29.20
C SER A 883 -0.26 -5.84 -30.50
N ASP A 884 -0.37 -5.11 -31.61
CA ASP A 884 0.23 -5.51 -32.89
C ASP A 884 1.77 -5.61 -32.82
N GLU A 885 2.37 -4.89 -31.88
CA GLU A 885 3.81 -4.83 -31.62
C GLU A 885 4.29 -5.87 -30.60
N ASP A 886 3.43 -6.77 -30.11
CA ASP A 886 3.79 -7.78 -29.13
C ASP A 886 4.85 -8.76 -29.67
N GLN A 887 6.01 -8.80 -29.00
CA GLN A 887 7.14 -9.70 -29.28
C GLN A 887 7.40 -10.67 -28.13
N ASP A 888 6.47 -10.82 -27.18
CA ASP A 888 6.67 -11.71 -26.04
C ASP A 888 6.73 -13.19 -26.49
N GLU A 889 7.87 -13.85 -26.20
CA GLU A 889 8.11 -15.27 -26.46
C GLU A 889 7.07 -16.18 -25.76
N ALA A 890 6.41 -15.69 -24.71
CA ALA A 890 5.37 -16.43 -23.99
C ALA A 890 4.01 -16.45 -24.73
N THR A 891 3.72 -15.49 -25.60
CA THR A 891 2.38 -15.32 -26.21
C THR A 891 1.91 -16.54 -27.00
N PRO A 892 2.73 -17.19 -27.85
CA PRO A 892 2.32 -18.41 -28.55
C PRO A 892 1.97 -19.56 -27.59
N ALA A 893 2.77 -19.73 -26.53
CA ALA A 893 2.53 -20.76 -25.53
C ALA A 893 1.24 -20.50 -24.75
N LYS A 894 0.98 -19.26 -24.33
CA LYS A 894 -0.28 -18.90 -23.67
C LYS A 894 -1.49 -19.32 -24.51
N ALA A 895 -1.45 -19.03 -25.81
CA ALA A 895 -2.55 -19.37 -26.71
C ALA A 895 -2.73 -20.89 -26.88
N GLU A 896 -1.65 -21.64 -27.01
CA GLU A 896 -1.70 -23.11 -27.14
C GLU A 896 -2.23 -23.78 -25.88
N TRP A 897 -1.73 -23.37 -24.71
CA TRP A 897 -2.14 -23.90 -23.42
C TRP A 897 -3.59 -23.54 -23.09
N ALA A 898 -4.03 -22.31 -23.39
CA ALA A 898 -5.42 -21.92 -23.19
C ALA A 898 -6.39 -22.69 -24.09
N LYS A 899 -6.05 -22.89 -25.37
CA LYS A 899 -6.87 -23.73 -26.26
C LYS A 899 -7.00 -25.15 -25.73
N THR A 900 -5.89 -25.75 -25.29
CA THR A 900 -5.87 -27.09 -24.70
C THR A 900 -6.67 -27.15 -23.41
N HIS A 901 -6.56 -26.12 -22.56
CA HIS A 901 -7.30 -26.00 -21.31
C HIS A 901 -8.81 -26.00 -21.56
N PHE A 902 -9.33 -25.13 -22.44
CA PHE A 902 -10.77 -25.04 -22.69
C PHE A 902 -11.33 -26.26 -23.44
N GLN A 903 -10.52 -26.95 -24.27
CA GLN A 903 -10.90 -28.25 -24.82
C GLN A 903 -11.17 -29.28 -23.72
N LYS A 904 -10.31 -29.32 -22.68
CA LYS A 904 -10.50 -30.20 -21.52
C LYS A 904 -11.69 -29.79 -20.67
N VAL A 905 -11.90 -28.49 -20.44
CA VAL A 905 -13.09 -27.96 -19.74
C VAL A 905 -14.36 -28.44 -20.44
N ASN A 906 -14.44 -28.27 -21.77
CA ASN A 906 -15.59 -28.71 -22.57
C ASN A 906 -15.84 -30.23 -22.46
N ALA A 907 -14.78 -31.04 -22.51
CA ALA A 907 -14.90 -32.49 -22.39
C ALA A 907 -15.42 -32.93 -21.01
N LYS A 908 -15.03 -32.24 -19.93
CA LYS A 908 -15.54 -32.51 -18.59
C LYS A 908 -16.98 -32.03 -18.41
N LEU A 909 -17.33 -30.86 -18.92
CA LEU A 909 -18.70 -30.32 -18.84
C LEU A 909 -19.72 -31.23 -19.54
N GLN A 910 -19.36 -31.88 -20.65
CA GLN A 910 -20.25 -32.83 -21.33
C GLN A 910 -20.61 -34.06 -20.49
N ASN A 911 -19.74 -34.47 -19.56
CA ASN A 911 -19.95 -35.65 -18.72
C ASN A 911 -20.34 -35.28 -17.28
N LEU A 912 -20.59 -34.00 -17.00
CA LEU A 912 -20.84 -33.50 -15.66
C LEU A 912 -22.28 -33.81 -15.21
N ASN A 913 -22.42 -34.38 -14.02
CA ASN A 913 -23.71 -34.54 -13.39
C ASN A 913 -24.11 -33.25 -12.67
N ILE A 914 -25.19 -32.60 -13.14
CA ILE A 914 -25.66 -31.31 -12.62
C ILE A 914 -25.98 -31.36 -11.12
N ALA A 915 -26.32 -32.54 -10.58
CA ALA A 915 -26.58 -32.71 -9.16
C ALA A 915 -25.34 -32.46 -8.28
N ASP A 916 -24.14 -32.67 -8.81
CA ASP A 916 -22.86 -32.54 -8.09
C ASP A 916 -22.37 -31.09 -8.05
N ILE A 917 -23.06 -30.17 -8.74
CA ILE A 917 -22.77 -28.74 -8.75
C ILE A 917 -23.67 -28.04 -7.73
N ASP A 918 -23.10 -27.10 -6.98
CA ASP A 918 -23.86 -26.22 -6.09
C ASP A 918 -24.98 -25.50 -6.84
N LYS A 919 -26.11 -25.33 -6.16
CA LYS A 919 -27.39 -24.89 -6.75
C LYS A 919 -27.25 -23.59 -7.57
N GLU A 920 -26.39 -22.68 -7.13
CA GLU A 920 -26.17 -21.38 -7.76
C GLU A 920 -25.45 -21.43 -9.12
N TYR A 921 -24.66 -22.48 -9.40
CA TYR A 921 -23.92 -22.62 -10.66
C TYR A 921 -24.61 -23.54 -11.68
N ARG A 922 -25.68 -24.23 -11.28
CA ARG A 922 -26.38 -25.22 -12.13
C ARG A 922 -26.91 -24.63 -13.43
N ASN A 923 -27.39 -23.38 -13.39
CA ASN A 923 -27.94 -22.68 -14.55
C ASN A 923 -26.87 -22.33 -15.62
N GLY A 924 -25.58 -22.59 -15.35
CA GLY A 924 -24.52 -22.45 -16.34
C GLY A 924 -23.75 -23.74 -16.63
N ALA A 925 -24.20 -24.90 -16.15
CA ALA A 925 -23.48 -26.16 -16.34
C ALA A 925 -23.40 -26.60 -17.82
N ARG A 926 -24.30 -26.10 -18.67
CA ARG A 926 -24.41 -26.45 -20.10
C ARG A 926 -23.74 -25.41 -21.01
N GLN A 927 -22.47 -25.15 -20.73
CA GLN A 927 -21.66 -24.18 -21.47
C GLN A 927 -20.65 -24.85 -22.40
N TYR A 928 -20.27 -24.14 -23.47
CA TYR A 928 -19.19 -24.51 -24.37
C TYR A 928 -18.20 -23.35 -24.56
N TYR A 929 -16.94 -23.59 -24.25
CA TYR A 929 -15.86 -22.61 -24.21
C TYR A 929 -15.05 -22.60 -25.50
N THR A 930 -14.63 -21.41 -25.93
CA THR A 930 -13.67 -21.23 -27.03
C THR A 930 -12.67 -20.15 -26.65
N PHE A 931 -11.46 -20.21 -27.19
CA PHE A 931 -10.41 -19.24 -26.88
C PHE A 931 -9.85 -18.56 -28.13
N ASP A 932 -9.82 -17.23 -28.11
CA ASP A 932 -9.25 -16.39 -29.16
C ASP A 932 -8.14 -15.49 -28.59
N LEU A 933 -6.98 -15.50 -29.23
CA LEU A 933 -5.94 -14.49 -29.03
C LEU A 933 -6.11 -13.43 -30.12
N LEU A 934 -6.43 -12.19 -29.75
CA LEU A 934 -6.77 -11.12 -30.69
C LEU A 934 -5.82 -9.94 -30.60
N ARG A 935 -5.54 -9.35 -31.76
CA ARG A 935 -4.88 -8.06 -31.93
C ARG A 935 -5.84 -7.05 -32.57
N PRO A 936 -5.58 -5.73 -32.51
CA PRO A 936 -6.45 -4.72 -33.11
C PRO A 936 -6.85 -5.00 -34.57
N GLY A 937 -5.92 -5.52 -35.38
CA GLY A 937 -6.21 -5.93 -36.76
C GLY A 937 -7.27 -7.04 -36.91
N ASP A 938 -7.44 -7.90 -35.90
CA ASP A 938 -8.33 -9.06 -35.95
C ASP A 938 -9.78 -8.72 -35.56
N TYR A 939 -10.02 -7.57 -34.92
CA TYR A 939 -11.33 -7.25 -34.32
C TYR A 939 -12.45 -7.23 -35.38
N VAL A 940 -12.20 -6.56 -36.51
CA VAL A 940 -13.20 -6.44 -37.59
C VAL A 940 -13.65 -7.81 -38.07
N GLU A 941 -12.70 -8.73 -38.30
CA GLU A 941 -13.01 -10.09 -38.75
C GLU A 941 -13.70 -10.90 -37.65
N TRP A 942 -13.25 -10.80 -36.40
CA TRP A 942 -13.85 -11.52 -35.26
C TRP A 942 -15.33 -11.14 -35.05
N PHE A 943 -15.67 -9.85 -35.08
CA PHE A 943 -17.06 -9.40 -34.97
C PHE A 943 -17.89 -9.70 -36.24
N LEU A 944 -17.29 -9.73 -37.43
CA LEU A 944 -17.94 -10.23 -38.64
C LEU A 944 -18.29 -11.71 -38.53
N ASN A 945 -17.40 -12.50 -37.94
CA ASN A 945 -17.60 -13.92 -37.68
C ASN A 945 -18.71 -14.16 -36.66
N LEU A 946 -18.80 -13.32 -35.62
CA LEU A 946 -19.92 -13.30 -34.70
C LEU A 946 -21.26 -13.01 -35.42
N LYS A 947 -21.31 -12.07 -36.38
CA LYS A 947 -22.53 -11.84 -37.17
C LYS A 947 -22.91 -13.01 -38.10
N LYS A 948 -21.94 -13.87 -38.43
CA LYS A 948 -22.13 -15.01 -39.33
C LYS A 948 -22.33 -16.34 -38.59
N GLY A 949 -22.38 -16.34 -37.26
CA GLY A 949 -22.54 -17.56 -36.47
C GLY A 949 -21.29 -18.44 -36.39
N SER A 950 -20.11 -17.93 -36.70
CA SER A 950 -18.88 -18.71 -36.62
C SER A 950 -18.45 -18.87 -35.15
N ILE A 951 -18.08 -20.10 -34.78
CA ILE A 951 -17.74 -20.50 -33.40
C ILE A 951 -16.22 -20.45 -33.17
N GLY A 952 -15.44 -19.90 -34.10
CA GLY A 952 -13.98 -19.96 -34.08
C GLY A 952 -13.43 -21.36 -34.39
N LYS A 953 -12.09 -21.51 -34.39
CA LYS A 953 -11.40 -22.79 -34.62
C LYS A 953 -10.92 -23.43 -33.32
#